data_AF-A0A9Q1CGM8-F1
#
_entry.id   AF-A0A9Q1CGM8-F1
#
_cell.length_a   1.000
_cell.length_b   1.000
_cell.length_c   1.000
_cell.angle_alpha   90.00
_cell.angle_beta   90.00
_cell.angle_gamma   90.00
#
_symmetry.space_group_name_H-M   'P 1'
#
loop_
_entity.id
_entity.type
_entity.pdbx_description
1 polymer ?
#
loop_
_entity_poly.entity_id
_entity_poly.type
_entity_poly.pdbx_seq_one_letter_code
_entity_poly.pdbx_strand_id
1 'polypeptide(L)'
;MGKTRAQIQADYRQRKKQKLGQAFFLKAESERQKKYYVPVAALTQRQKRERREKVNIRVRKHRAFIKKINEGAKNSLERFNEDGNSRENPNPDFEEEECDSAISDGSSETAGPSQSQRSPLLVKFQFKKKVSTRKRTSRALSKAHRRIQQLQLKLQSAERKNKTLSKRYERAVKKIPVEKTDEHKTTPRSKTAIQLRDAGLSPRSVPNKIKKQLTFTNVVLDEIREASQQNRKTNEKSVLNQIVSGRVLKNYRLIRYASKKTGLKRQNLARVRSKNVTQCLQKRHIRRSWNMLHDDVVKFLSRDDNSRLMPGKGDACKSGEGKAQIRVLNDYVANLYLKYKSENVEKRRVSLTAFQRIRRSQRHIKLVQYACRSTSLCQKHQNMALKLKALKRLGLVTKENPDEFIKNNNEGAINKMMDTLMTEKVADLVHYEEWGRVSSDQGKKKTKLKREVLKKDEFSELFKTESANFRDHVERVKAQYVAIRKCKENLNKDECLVQMDFAENYTCVPLEEVQSGYWNQEGVTLHPMVMYYRDENQTLKHHSFVAVSDDKNHNATTIFSIVKDLVPRLVKIVPSLKLVHYWTDSPTAQYRNKTIFSLVSDHHELFNGIFASWNYFEAGHGKGPCDGIGGTVKRLADEAVKREAAVIQDANDFYAWASQEREASDIEYVFVSKDDCAANAQEITKRWPSVKAIAGTLKLHAVVGVGDQKLLIRHLSCYCDKCSMHPEADHQVLNMCDGWVTHNVIRCDSHADPITNVLLSAKGTTRLYSPDGWVAAVYDDNWFIGQVIEDDAEDVHINFMTAGSGKVKQNTFKWPLIKDEIWVPYEQVLCRIDAPMPLSKRLFGITNEQAASITEKHLLFNNTRQRSMEI
;
A
#
# COMPACT_ATOMS: atom_id res chain seq x y z
N MET A 1 16.43 -30.63 7.79
CA MET A 1 15.47 -31.27 8.73
C MET A 1 14.83 -32.46 8.04
N GLY A 2 14.66 -33.60 8.72
CA GLY A 2 13.99 -34.78 8.13
C GLY A 2 12.50 -34.56 7.92
N LYS A 3 11.91 -35.21 6.90
CA LYS A 3 10.46 -35.17 6.65
C LYS A 3 9.72 -35.83 7.82
N THR A 4 8.66 -35.18 8.31
CA THR A 4 7.82 -35.77 9.36
C THR A 4 7.11 -37.02 8.85
N ARG A 5 6.77 -37.95 9.76
CA ARG A 5 6.05 -39.20 9.41
C ARG A 5 4.73 -38.94 8.65
N ALA A 6 4.07 -37.81 8.90
CA ALA A 6 2.88 -37.38 8.17
C ALA A 6 3.20 -36.95 6.72
N GLN A 7 4.28 -36.20 6.50
CA GLN A 7 4.73 -35.82 5.16
C GLN A 7 5.18 -37.04 4.35
N ILE A 8 5.96 -37.97 4.94
CA ILE A 8 6.36 -39.23 4.29
C ILE A 8 5.12 -40.02 3.82
N GLN A 9 4.07 -40.06 4.64
CA GLN A 9 2.83 -40.77 4.33
C GLN A 9 1.92 -40.04 3.31
N ALA A 10 2.05 -38.71 3.19
CA ALA A 10 1.44 -37.92 2.12
C ALA A 10 2.17 -38.14 0.79
N ASP A 11 3.51 -38.01 0.76
CA ASP A 11 4.37 -38.26 -0.40
C ASP A 11 4.15 -39.67 -0.98
N TYR A 12 3.97 -40.67 -0.11
CA TYR A 12 3.66 -42.05 -0.52
C TYR A 12 2.30 -42.13 -1.23
N ARG A 13 1.25 -41.53 -0.65
CA ARG A 13 -0.10 -41.51 -1.23
C ARG A 13 -0.14 -40.78 -2.57
N GLN A 14 0.59 -39.66 -2.70
CA GLN A 14 0.68 -38.91 -3.95
C GLN A 14 1.35 -39.74 -5.05
N ARG A 15 2.47 -40.41 -4.76
CA ARG A 15 3.11 -41.35 -5.69
C ARG A 15 2.22 -42.55 -6.06
N LYS A 16 1.49 -43.13 -5.09
CA LYS A 16 0.52 -44.21 -5.36
C LYS A 16 -0.68 -43.76 -6.20
N LYS A 17 -1.16 -42.52 -6.04
CA LYS A 17 -2.19 -41.92 -6.92
C LYS A 17 -1.68 -41.74 -8.35
N GLN A 18 -0.46 -41.23 -8.52
CA GLN A 18 0.16 -41.06 -9.84
C GLN A 18 0.36 -42.40 -10.56
N LYS A 19 0.84 -43.45 -9.86
CA LYS A 19 1.11 -44.76 -10.49
C LYS A 19 -0.14 -45.63 -10.75
N LEU A 20 -1.30 -45.35 -10.15
CA LEU A 20 -2.52 -46.17 -10.32
C LEU A 20 -3.72 -45.40 -10.91
N GLY A 21 -3.58 -44.10 -11.16
CA GLY A 21 -4.71 -43.23 -11.46
C GLY A 21 -5.59 -42.93 -10.24
N GLN A 22 -6.27 -41.78 -10.25
CA GLN A 22 -7.02 -41.29 -9.10
C GLN A 22 -8.22 -42.18 -8.74
N ALA A 23 -8.98 -42.64 -9.73
CA ALA A 23 -10.18 -43.46 -9.51
C ALA A 23 -9.85 -44.82 -8.86
N PHE A 24 -8.87 -45.56 -9.41
CA PHE A 24 -8.48 -46.86 -8.90
C PHE A 24 -7.84 -46.76 -7.50
N PHE A 25 -7.00 -45.73 -7.26
CA PHE A 25 -6.47 -45.47 -5.93
C PHE A 25 -7.57 -45.21 -4.89
N LEU A 26 -8.59 -44.40 -5.24
CA LEU A 26 -9.70 -44.10 -4.34
C LEU A 26 -10.58 -45.34 -4.07
N LYS A 27 -10.82 -46.17 -5.09
CA LYS A 27 -11.51 -47.47 -4.92
C LYS A 27 -10.73 -48.38 -3.96
N ALA A 28 -9.43 -48.58 -4.17
CA ALA A 28 -8.59 -49.42 -3.32
C ALA A 28 -8.42 -48.88 -1.89
N GLU A 29 -8.29 -47.56 -1.69
CA GLU A 29 -8.23 -46.95 -0.34
C GLU A 29 -9.61 -47.04 0.37
N SER A 30 -10.72 -47.06 -0.38
CA SER A 30 -12.09 -47.29 0.13
C SER A 30 -12.33 -48.75 0.53
N GLU A 31 -11.96 -49.71 -0.32
CA GLU A 31 -12.02 -51.15 -0.03
C GLU A 31 -11.13 -51.53 1.17
N ARG A 32 -9.92 -50.95 1.23
CA ARG A 32 -9.03 -51.05 2.40
C ARG A 32 -9.68 -50.46 3.65
N GLN A 33 -10.37 -49.32 3.57
CA GLN A 33 -11.08 -48.76 4.72
C GLN A 33 -12.23 -49.68 5.16
N LYS A 34 -13.03 -50.21 4.24
CA LYS A 34 -14.07 -51.21 4.53
C LYS A 34 -13.49 -52.45 5.23
N LYS A 35 -12.38 -53.02 4.72
CA LYS A 35 -11.71 -54.21 5.30
C LYS A 35 -11.26 -54.04 6.76
N TYR A 36 -11.00 -52.81 7.22
CA TYR A 36 -10.58 -52.52 8.61
C TYR A 36 -11.62 -51.71 9.41
N TYR A 37 -12.81 -51.45 8.86
CA TYR A 37 -13.89 -50.73 9.52
C TYR A 37 -14.89 -51.72 10.14
N VAL A 38 -14.76 -51.95 11.45
CA VAL A 38 -15.82 -52.64 12.22
C VAL A 38 -16.82 -51.59 12.73
N PRO A 39 -18.10 -51.63 12.30
CA PRO A 39 -19.15 -50.72 12.74
C PRO A 39 -19.32 -50.77 14.27
N VAL A 40 -19.63 -49.63 14.89
CA VAL A 40 -19.79 -49.57 16.35
C VAL A 40 -20.99 -50.41 16.83
N ALA A 41 -22.01 -50.63 16.00
CA ALA A 41 -23.13 -51.52 16.31
C ALA A 41 -22.62 -52.95 16.61
N ALA A 42 -21.85 -53.53 15.69
CA ALA A 42 -21.36 -54.92 15.69
C ALA A 42 -20.32 -55.26 16.77
N LEU A 43 -19.88 -54.30 17.60
CA LEU A 43 -18.96 -54.56 18.71
C LEU A 43 -19.69 -54.96 19.98
N THR A 44 -19.20 -55.97 20.71
CA THR A 44 -19.73 -56.34 22.03
C THR A 44 -19.52 -55.21 23.05
N GLN A 45 -20.25 -55.21 24.17
CA GLN A 45 -20.07 -54.17 25.21
C GLN A 45 -18.65 -54.16 25.79
N ARG A 46 -18.00 -55.34 25.89
CA ARG A 46 -16.58 -55.47 26.25
C ARG A 46 -15.67 -54.76 25.24
N GLN A 47 -15.81 -55.04 23.96
CA GLN A 47 -15.03 -54.38 22.90
C GLN A 47 -15.32 -52.87 22.82
N LYS A 48 -16.55 -52.44 23.06
CA LYS A 48 -16.95 -51.02 23.18
C LYS A 48 -16.22 -50.34 24.36
N ARG A 49 -16.10 -51.00 25.51
CA ARG A 49 -15.33 -50.53 26.69
C ARG A 49 -13.85 -50.42 26.35
N GLU A 50 -13.23 -51.48 25.84
CA GLU A 50 -11.81 -51.52 25.47
C GLU A 50 -11.46 -50.47 24.39
N ARG A 51 -12.34 -50.21 23.41
CA ARG A 51 -12.15 -49.19 22.37
C ARG A 51 -12.20 -47.77 22.97
N ARG A 52 -13.12 -47.50 23.90
CA ARG A 52 -13.19 -46.23 24.67
C ARG A 52 -11.94 -46.03 25.53
N GLU A 53 -11.47 -47.09 26.19
CA GLU A 53 -10.29 -47.07 27.05
C GLU A 53 -8.99 -46.82 26.27
N LYS A 54 -8.79 -47.51 25.14
CA LYS A 54 -7.66 -47.26 24.22
C LYS A 54 -7.64 -45.82 23.68
N VAL A 55 -8.81 -45.19 23.49
CA VAL A 55 -8.92 -43.75 23.16
C VAL A 55 -8.56 -42.86 24.36
N ASN A 56 -9.11 -43.14 25.55
CA ASN A 56 -8.81 -42.39 26.77
C ASN A 56 -7.32 -42.41 27.13
N ILE A 57 -6.64 -43.57 26.99
CA ILE A 57 -5.20 -43.72 27.18
C ILE A 57 -4.43 -42.85 26.16
N ARG A 58 -4.84 -42.85 24.88
CA ARG A 58 -4.21 -42.03 23.82
C ARG A 58 -4.34 -40.54 24.12
N VAL A 59 -5.53 -40.08 24.54
CA VAL A 59 -5.77 -38.69 24.95
C VAL A 59 -4.99 -38.32 26.22
N ARG A 60 -4.88 -39.23 27.20
CA ARG A 60 -4.08 -39.03 28.43
C ARG A 60 -2.59 -38.89 28.12
N LYS A 61 -2.03 -39.75 27.25
CA LYS A 61 -0.63 -39.65 26.77
C LYS A 61 -0.39 -38.34 26.00
N HIS A 62 -1.30 -37.93 25.11
CA HIS A 62 -1.17 -36.65 24.40
C HIS A 62 -1.21 -35.44 25.35
N ARG A 63 -2.13 -35.42 26.33
CA ARG A 63 -2.18 -34.36 27.35
C ARG A 63 -0.91 -34.32 28.22
N ALA A 64 -0.33 -35.46 28.56
CA ALA A 64 0.94 -35.53 29.30
C ALA A 64 2.13 -35.02 28.46
N PHE A 65 2.16 -35.29 27.15
CA PHE A 65 3.15 -34.76 26.23
C PHE A 65 3.06 -33.22 26.10
N ILE A 66 1.85 -32.68 25.92
CA ILE A 66 1.60 -31.23 25.94
C ILE A 66 2.02 -30.61 27.29
N LYS A 67 1.76 -31.29 28.41
CA LYS A 67 2.18 -30.85 29.74
C LYS A 67 3.72 -30.78 29.85
N LYS A 68 4.45 -31.82 29.44
CA LYS A 68 5.93 -31.82 29.41
C LYS A 68 6.52 -30.71 28.53
N ILE A 69 5.94 -30.43 27.36
CA ILE A 69 6.38 -29.31 26.50
C ILE A 69 6.20 -27.96 27.22
N ASN A 70 5.03 -27.73 27.83
CA ASN A 70 4.74 -26.50 28.54
C ASN A 70 5.58 -26.34 29.84
N GLU A 71 5.98 -27.44 30.47
CA GLU A 71 6.85 -27.44 31.64
C GLU A 71 8.31 -27.17 31.26
N GLY A 72 8.83 -27.80 30.19
CA GLY A 72 10.14 -27.43 29.64
C GLY A 72 10.22 -25.95 29.25
N ALA A 73 9.21 -25.44 28.55
CA ALA A 73 9.11 -24.03 28.17
C ALA A 73 8.92 -23.06 29.36
N LYS A 74 8.59 -23.57 30.55
CA LYS A 74 8.47 -22.79 31.79
C LYS A 74 9.76 -22.81 32.61
N ASN A 75 10.42 -23.97 32.72
CA ASN A 75 11.71 -24.08 33.40
C ASN A 75 12.82 -23.27 32.67
N SER A 76 12.78 -23.20 31.33
CA SER A 76 13.63 -22.29 30.54
C SER A 76 13.33 -20.80 30.73
N LEU A 77 12.19 -20.45 31.35
CA LEU A 77 11.81 -19.07 31.66
C LEU A 77 12.15 -18.71 33.11
N GLU A 78 12.14 -19.68 34.03
CA GLU A 78 12.41 -19.46 35.46
C GLU A 78 13.92 -19.32 35.72
N ARG A 79 14.77 -20.12 35.05
CA ARG A 79 16.24 -19.92 35.00
C ARG A 79 16.71 -18.57 34.43
N PHE A 80 15.80 -17.74 33.91
CA PHE A 80 16.10 -16.40 33.37
C PHE A 80 15.73 -15.26 34.35
N ASN A 81 15.20 -15.58 35.53
CA ASN A 81 14.78 -14.59 36.54
C ASN A 81 15.53 -14.71 37.87
N GLU A 82 16.42 -15.69 38.05
CA GLU A 82 17.13 -15.94 39.32
C GLU A 82 18.37 -15.03 39.49
N ASP A 83 19.01 -14.60 38.40
CA ASP A 83 20.09 -13.58 38.41
C ASP A 83 19.56 -12.14 38.62
N GLY A 84 18.33 -11.98 39.11
CA GLY A 84 17.50 -10.77 39.01
C GLY A 84 17.62 -9.72 40.13
N ASN A 85 18.56 -9.91 41.06
CA ASN A 85 18.95 -9.03 42.17
C ASN A 85 17.90 -8.68 43.26
N SER A 86 18.35 -8.82 44.50
CA SER A 86 17.73 -8.40 45.76
C SER A 86 17.74 -6.88 45.99
N ARG A 87 16.73 -6.35 46.72
CA ARG A 87 16.91 -5.51 47.93
C ARG A 87 15.58 -5.20 48.64
N GLU A 88 15.66 -4.68 49.86
CA GLU A 88 14.57 -4.64 50.85
C GLU A 88 13.48 -3.55 50.67
N ASN A 89 12.35 -3.79 51.33
CA ASN A 89 11.35 -2.78 51.71
C ASN A 89 11.80 -2.02 52.95
N PRO A 90 11.36 -0.76 53.13
CA PRO A 90 10.70 -0.37 54.39
C PRO A 90 9.26 0.11 54.19
N ASN A 91 8.50 0.20 55.30
CA ASN A 91 7.14 0.75 55.39
C ASN A 91 7.15 1.91 56.42
N PRO A 92 6.41 2.99 56.19
CA PRO A 92 5.37 3.46 57.13
C PRO A 92 4.03 3.73 56.40
N ASP A 93 2.81 3.71 56.98
CA ASP A 93 2.24 3.95 58.34
C ASP A 93 1.73 5.40 58.58
N PHE A 94 0.69 5.52 59.44
CA PHE A 94 -0.20 6.69 59.74
C PHE A 94 -1.24 7.04 58.62
N GLU A 95 -2.56 7.21 58.86
CA GLU A 95 -3.38 8.01 59.83
C GLU A 95 -3.50 9.49 59.38
N GLU A 96 -4.72 10.01 59.08
CA GLU A 96 -5.62 10.82 59.95
C GLU A 96 -4.98 12.18 60.38
N GLU A 97 -5.63 13.36 60.32
CA GLU A 97 -7.06 13.75 60.30
C GLU A 97 -7.28 15.17 59.67
N GLU A 98 -8.52 15.70 59.70
CA GLU A 98 -8.99 17.12 59.53
C GLU A 98 -8.61 17.95 58.25
N CYS A 99 -9.55 18.57 57.52
CA CYS A 99 -10.37 19.80 57.71
C CYS A 99 -9.67 21.13 57.29
N ASP A 100 -10.32 22.10 56.62
CA ASP A 100 -11.70 22.19 56.10
C ASP A 100 -11.73 22.48 54.56
N SER A 101 -12.35 23.49 53.90
CA SER A 101 -13.10 24.70 54.28
C SER A 101 -14.15 25.11 53.22
N ALA A 102 -15.03 26.06 53.57
CA ALA A 102 -16.16 26.59 52.80
C ALA A 102 -15.73 27.52 51.61
N ILE A 103 -16.58 28.12 50.73
CA ILE A 103 -17.84 28.89 50.94
C ILE A 103 -18.73 28.96 49.67
N SER A 104 -20.06 28.88 49.82
CA SER A 104 -21.17 29.40 48.94
C SER A 104 -21.26 28.93 47.46
N ASP A 105 -22.32 29.18 46.67
CA ASP A 105 -23.79 29.23 46.90
C ASP A 105 -24.50 28.95 45.55
N GLY A 106 -25.78 28.57 45.48
CA GLY A 106 -26.74 28.35 46.56
C GLY A 106 -28.11 27.85 46.04
N SER A 107 -29.07 27.80 46.97
CA SER A 107 -30.56 27.89 46.86
C SER A 107 -31.30 27.78 45.49
N SER A 108 -32.52 27.24 45.40
CA SER A 108 -33.50 26.76 46.41
C SER A 108 -34.28 25.55 45.85
N GLU A 109 -34.66 24.52 46.62
CA GLU A 109 -35.84 24.42 47.50
C GLU A 109 -37.21 24.69 46.82
N THR A 110 -38.33 24.02 47.13
CA THR A 110 -38.70 22.81 47.91
C THR A 110 -40.02 22.25 47.27
N ALA A 111 -40.87 21.33 47.75
CA ALA A 111 -41.07 20.62 49.03
C ALA A 111 -41.81 19.26 48.84
N GLY A 112 -42.05 18.55 49.95
CA GLY A 112 -43.16 17.60 50.12
C GLY A 112 -44.07 18.09 51.26
N PRO A 113 -44.56 17.25 52.21
CA PRO A 113 -44.73 15.79 52.17
C PRO A 113 -46.05 15.30 52.85
N SER A 114 -46.21 13.97 53.03
CA SER A 114 -46.97 13.34 54.16
C SER A 114 -48.52 13.48 54.17
N GLN A 115 -49.34 12.78 55.00
CA GLN A 115 -49.26 11.45 55.65
C GLN A 115 -50.66 10.96 56.14
N SER A 116 -50.84 9.63 56.26
CA SER A 116 -51.80 8.94 57.18
C SER A 116 -53.33 9.03 56.86
N GLN A 117 -54.14 7.96 57.02
CA GLN A 117 -54.94 7.50 58.19
C GLN A 117 -56.17 8.39 58.58
N ARG A 118 -57.36 7.87 58.97
CA ARG A 118 -57.99 6.52 58.88
C ARG A 118 -59.50 6.58 59.21
N SER A 119 -60.32 5.85 58.44
CA SER A 119 -61.54 5.14 58.94
C SER A 119 -62.77 6.03 59.36
N PRO A 120 -63.96 5.49 59.77
CA PRO A 120 -65.17 5.72 58.94
C PRO A 120 -66.55 5.90 59.66
N LEU A 121 -67.62 6.12 58.87
CA LEU A 121 -69.07 6.12 59.25
C LEU A 121 -69.48 7.28 60.21
N LEU A 122 -70.68 7.87 60.19
CA LEU A 122 -72.05 7.39 59.95
C LEU A 122 -72.87 8.37 59.07
N VAL A 123 -73.68 7.89 58.11
CA VAL A 123 -75.17 7.78 58.13
C VAL A 123 -75.97 9.07 57.83
N LYS A 124 -76.86 8.90 56.83
CA LYS A 124 -77.95 9.76 56.30
C LYS A 124 -78.73 10.50 57.42
N PHE A 125 -79.31 11.68 57.21
CA PHE A 125 -80.20 12.15 56.13
C PHE A 125 -80.17 13.72 56.06
N GLN A 126 -80.91 14.48 55.21
CA GLN A 126 -81.98 14.15 54.26
C GLN A 126 -81.84 14.94 52.93
N PHE A 127 -82.85 15.73 52.51
CA PHE A 127 -82.88 16.61 51.33
C PHE A 127 -83.81 17.81 51.58
N LYS A 128 -83.58 18.93 50.88
CA LYS A 128 -84.66 19.59 50.12
C LYS A 128 -84.09 20.24 48.85
N LYS A 129 -84.77 20.01 47.72
CA LYS A 129 -84.43 20.57 46.40
C LYS A 129 -85.33 21.77 46.11
N LYS A 130 -84.90 22.68 45.24
CA LYS A 130 -85.81 23.27 44.24
C LYS A 130 -85.61 22.54 42.91
N VAL A 131 -86.67 22.48 42.09
CA VAL A 131 -86.79 21.57 40.93
C VAL A 131 -87.30 22.35 39.72
N SER A 132 -87.04 21.78 38.53
CA SER A 132 -87.63 22.04 37.19
C SER A 132 -86.64 22.75 36.24
N THR A 133 -86.60 22.45 34.94
CA THR A 133 -87.58 21.75 34.06
C THR A 133 -86.93 20.60 33.26
N ARG A 134 -87.75 19.76 32.59
CA ARG A 134 -87.28 18.59 31.83
C ARG A 134 -87.86 18.57 30.40
N LYS A 135 -87.07 18.95 29.39
CA LYS A 135 -87.49 18.91 27.97
C LYS A 135 -87.66 17.45 27.49
N ARG A 136 -88.69 17.18 26.67
CA ARG A 136 -88.93 15.87 26.01
C ARG A 136 -87.82 15.60 24.99
N THR A 137 -87.24 14.40 24.99
CA THR A 137 -86.24 13.96 24.00
C THR A 137 -86.91 13.26 22.80
N SER A 138 -86.30 13.39 21.62
CA SER A 138 -86.83 12.85 20.36
C SER A 138 -87.01 11.33 20.37
N ARG A 139 -88.04 10.83 19.65
CA ARG A 139 -88.29 9.39 19.44
C ARG A 139 -87.07 8.66 18.85
N ALA A 140 -86.30 9.31 17.97
CA ALA A 140 -85.06 8.75 17.42
C ALA A 140 -84.00 8.54 18.50
N LEU A 141 -83.83 9.54 19.37
CA LEU A 141 -82.88 9.52 20.51
C LEU A 141 -83.29 8.44 21.53
N SER A 142 -84.60 8.26 21.78
CA SER A 142 -85.12 7.14 22.57
C SER A 142 -84.82 5.77 21.95
N LYS A 143 -84.95 5.62 20.62
CA LYS A 143 -84.58 4.39 19.90
C LYS A 143 -83.07 4.11 20.00
N ALA A 144 -82.23 5.14 19.89
CA ALA A 144 -80.79 5.04 20.08
C ALA A 144 -80.43 4.61 21.51
N HIS A 145 -81.00 5.25 22.53
CA HIS A 145 -80.81 4.87 23.95
C HIS A 145 -81.24 3.42 24.22
N ARG A 146 -82.38 2.95 23.68
CA ARG A 146 -82.78 1.53 23.78
C ARG A 146 -81.75 0.59 23.13
N ARG A 147 -81.19 0.95 21.98
CA ARG A 147 -80.17 0.14 21.28
C ARG A 147 -78.84 0.11 22.05
N ILE A 148 -78.41 1.25 22.62
CA ILE A 148 -77.26 1.34 23.52
C ILE A 148 -77.48 0.47 24.77
N GLN A 149 -78.65 0.54 25.39
CA GLN A 149 -78.99 -0.24 26.58
C GLN A 149 -79.01 -1.76 26.28
N GLN A 150 -79.52 -2.18 25.12
CA GLN A 150 -79.44 -3.57 24.66
C GLN A 150 -77.99 -4.02 24.40
N LEU A 151 -77.15 -3.15 23.83
CA LEU A 151 -75.72 -3.45 23.62
C LEU A 151 -74.97 -3.55 24.94
N GLN A 152 -75.23 -2.66 25.90
CA GLN A 152 -74.69 -2.71 27.26
C GLN A 152 -75.09 -4.00 27.98
N LEU A 153 -76.35 -4.44 27.87
CA LEU A 153 -76.80 -5.72 28.44
C LEU A 153 -76.14 -6.93 27.77
N LYS A 154 -75.95 -6.91 26.44
CA LYS A 154 -75.19 -7.94 25.71
C LYS A 154 -73.72 -7.97 26.13
N LEU A 155 -73.10 -6.81 26.30
CA LEU A 155 -71.71 -6.67 26.76
C LEU A 155 -71.56 -7.20 28.20
N GLN A 156 -72.43 -6.80 29.13
CA GLN A 156 -72.42 -7.33 30.50
C GLN A 156 -72.67 -8.85 30.55
N SER A 157 -73.49 -9.39 29.64
CA SER A 157 -73.69 -10.84 29.50
C SER A 157 -72.43 -11.55 28.99
N ALA A 158 -71.75 -10.96 28.00
CA ALA A 158 -70.45 -11.44 27.51
C ALA A 158 -69.35 -11.37 28.59
N GLU A 159 -69.27 -10.28 29.36
CA GLU A 159 -68.37 -10.15 30.50
C GLU A 159 -68.63 -11.20 31.58
N ARG A 160 -69.91 -11.44 31.95
CA ARG A 160 -70.29 -12.49 32.90
C ARG A 160 -69.89 -13.88 32.39
N LYS A 161 -70.12 -14.18 31.10
CA LYS A 161 -69.67 -15.43 30.46
C LYS A 161 -68.14 -15.55 30.47
N ASN A 162 -67.42 -14.50 30.08
CA ASN A 162 -65.96 -14.49 30.04
C ASN A 162 -65.35 -14.64 31.43
N LYS A 163 -65.86 -13.93 32.45
CA LYS A 163 -65.48 -14.09 33.87
C LYS A 163 -65.77 -15.49 34.41
N THR A 164 -66.81 -16.16 33.91
CA THR A 164 -67.13 -17.56 34.24
C THR A 164 -66.17 -18.53 33.54
N LEU A 165 -65.83 -18.29 32.28
CA LEU A 165 -64.83 -19.04 31.53
C LEU A 165 -63.43 -18.87 32.13
N SER A 166 -63.00 -17.66 32.49
CA SER A 166 -61.75 -17.40 33.21
C SER A 166 -61.71 -18.17 34.54
N LYS A 167 -62.79 -18.17 35.33
CA LYS A 167 -62.87 -18.98 36.57
C LYS A 167 -62.89 -20.49 36.31
N ARG A 168 -63.46 -20.98 35.21
CA ARG A 168 -63.31 -22.39 34.79
C ARG A 168 -61.87 -22.71 34.39
N TYR A 169 -61.22 -21.82 33.65
CA TYR A 169 -59.82 -21.95 33.23
C TYR A 169 -58.86 -21.92 34.44
N GLU A 170 -59.01 -20.98 35.37
CA GLU A 170 -58.25 -20.97 36.64
C GLU A 170 -58.40 -22.29 37.42
N ARG A 171 -59.61 -22.86 37.46
CA ARG A 171 -59.89 -24.13 38.14
C ARG A 171 -59.30 -25.32 37.39
N ALA A 172 -59.26 -25.29 36.06
CA ALA A 172 -58.59 -26.29 35.25
C ALA A 172 -57.06 -26.23 35.43
N VAL A 173 -56.47 -25.04 35.32
CA VAL A 173 -55.03 -24.80 35.55
C VAL A 173 -54.62 -25.22 36.97
N LYS A 174 -55.43 -24.93 37.99
CA LYS A 174 -55.18 -25.39 39.38
C LYS A 174 -55.37 -26.90 39.59
N LYS A 175 -55.91 -27.64 38.61
CA LYS A 175 -56.01 -29.11 38.61
C LYS A 175 -54.92 -29.80 37.77
N ILE A 176 -54.15 -29.06 36.98
CA ILE A 176 -52.95 -29.59 36.30
C ILE A 176 -51.82 -29.69 37.32
N PRO A 177 -51.12 -30.84 37.45
CA PRO A 177 -49.91 -30.93 38.26
C PRO A 177 -48.82 -30.02 37.67
N VAL A 178 -48.53 -28.89 38.33
CA VAL A 178 -47.57 -27.90 37.82
C VAL A 178 -46.13 -28.39 38.00
N GLU A 179 -45.49 -28.74 36.89
CA GLU A 179 -44.04 -28.97 36.85
C GLU A 179 -43.26 -27.69 37.20
N LYS A 180 -42.06 -27.86 37.78
CA LYS A 180 -41.32 -26.77 38.45
C LYS A 180 -40.64 -25.81 37.46
N THR A 181 -41.34 -24.77 37.01
CA THR A 181 -40.76 -23.64 36.25
C THR A 181 -40.89 -22.29 36.98
N ASP A 182 -39.85 -21.46 36.81
CA ASP A 182 -39.67 -20.07 37.29
C ASP A 182 -39.51 -19.77 38.79
N GLU A 183 -38.28 -19.94 39.30
CA GLU A 183 -37.77 -19.23 40.50
C GLU A 183 -37.78 -17.68 40.34
N HIS A 184 -38.04 -17.15 39.16
CA HIS A 184 -37.63 -15.80 38.73
C HIS A 184 -38.59 -14.65 39.07
N LYS A 185 -39.79 -14.90 39.59
CA LYS A 185 -40.75 -13.85 40.03
C LYS A 185 -41.02 -13.84 41.54
N THR A 186 -40.05 -14.27 42.35
CA THR A 186 -40.16 -14.31 43.81
C THR A 186 -39.24 -13.28 44.48
N THR A 187 -39.76 -12.53 45.46
CA THR A 187 -38.96 -11.56 46.24
C THR A 187 -37.97 -12.29 47.17
N PRO A 188 -36.86 -11.66 47.62
CA PRO A 188 -35.89 -12.29 48.54
C PRO A 188 -36.52 -12.81 49.85
N ARG A 189 -37.54 -12.11 50.38
CA ARG A 189 -38.33 -12.58 51.53
C ARG A 189 -39.16 -13.82 51.20
N SER A 190 -39.75 -13.89 50.00
CA SER A 190 -40.49 -15.08 49.52
C SER A 190 -39.55 -16.27 49.28
N LYS A 191 -38.40 -16.06 48.63
CA LYS A 191 -37.32 -17.06 48.45
C LYS A 191 -36.88 -17.64 49.79
N THR A 192 -36.70 -16.79 50.80
CA THR A 192 -36.36 -17.23 52.17
C THR A 192 -37.49 -18.04 52.81
N ALA A 193 -38.75 -17.62 52.67
CA ALA A 193 -39.89 -18.37 53.17
C ALA A 193 -40.12 -19.71 52.43
N ILE A 194 -39.68 -19.83 51.17
CA ILE A 194 -39.64 -21.10 50.44
C ILE A 194 -38.52 -21.98 51.00
N GLN A 195 -37.28 -21.50 51.08
CA GLN A 195 -36.13 -22.23 51.62
C GLN A 195 -36.36 -22.80 53.04
N LEU A 196 -37.04 -22.05 53.91
CA LEU A 196 -37.41 -22.54 55.24
C LEU A 196 -38.43 -23.70 55.15
N ARG A 197 -39.45 -23.60 54.29
CA ARG A 197 -40.46 -24.67 54.10
C ARG A 197 -39.88 -25.90 53.42
N ASP A 198 -38.99 -25.72 52.45
CA ASP A 198 -38.23 -26.80 51.80
C ASP A 198 -37.34 -27.56 52.82
N ALA A 199 -36.92 -26.88 53.89
CA ALA A 199 -36.20 -27.47 55.02
C ALA A 199 -37.12 -27.95 56.17
N GLY A 200 -38.44 -28.06 55.95
CA GLY A 200 -39.41 -28.51 56.94
C GLY A 200 -39.79 -27.49 58.03
N LEU A 201 -39.27 -26.26 57.96
CA LEU A 201 -39.45 -25.23 59.00
C LEU A 201 -40.54 -24.22 58.64
N SER A 202 -41.40 -23.90 59.61
CA SER A 202 -42.40 -22.84 59.45
C SER A 202 -41.73 -21.46 59.44
N PRO A 203 -41.96 -20.58 58.43
CA PRO A 203 -41.43 -19.22 58.41
C PRO A 203 -41.94 -18.31 59.56
N ARG A 204 -42.82 -18.81 60.44
CA ARG A 204 -43.27 -18.17 61.68
C ARG A 204 -42.54 -18.66 62.94
N SER A 205 -42.04 -19.90 62.99
CA SER A 205 -41.35 -20.44 64.18
C SER A 205 -39.84 -20.21 64.17
N VAL A 206 -39.23 -19.91 63.02
CA VAL A 206 -37.78 -19.67 62.90
C VAL A 206 -37.40 -18.30 63.47
N PRO A 207 -36.41 -18.21 64.39
CA PRO A 207 -35.96 -16.95 64.98
C PRO A 207 -35.56 -15.89 63.95
N ASN A 208 -35.93 -14.63 64.25
CA ASN A 208 -35.71 -13.49 63.34
C ASN A 208 -34.23 -13.28 62.96
N LYS A 209 -33.26 -13.69 63.80
CA LYS A 209 -31.81 -13.63 63.50
C LYS A 209 -31.46 -14.50 62.28
N ILE A 210 -31.86 -15.77 62.28
CA ILE A 210 -31.64 -16.72 61.17
C ILE A 210 -32.41 -16.26 59.92
N LYS A 211 -33.66 -15.82 60.10
CA LYS A 211 -34.52 -15.31 59.03
C LYS A 211 -33.92 -14.07 58.33
N LYS A 212 -33.32 -13.14 59.09
CA LYS A 212 -32.56 -12.00 58.54
C LYS A 212 -31.33 -12.46 57.75
N GLN A 213 -30.53 -13.39 58.28
CA GLN A 213 -29.31 -13.89 57.62
C GLN A 213 -29.60 -14.61 56.28
N LEU A 214 -30.64 -15.45 56.23
CA LEU A 214 -31.09 -16.07 54.98
C LEU A 214 -31.67 -15.04 53.99
N THR A 215 -32.43 -14.06 54.49
CA THR A 215 -32.96 -12.97 53.63
C THR A 215 -31.83 -12.15 53.02
N PHE A 216 -30.83 -11.73 53.82
CA PHE A 216 -29.64 -11.03 53.36
C PHE A 216 -28.88 -11.82 52.29
N THR A 217 -28.69 -13.13 52.51
CA THR A 217 -28.04 -14.03 51.54
C THR A 217 -28.79 -14.06 50.21
N ASN A 218 -30.12 -14.10 50.24
CA ASN A 218 -30.94 -14.08 49.02
C ASN A 218 -30.93 -12.70 48.33
N VAL A 219 -30.94 -11.60 49.08
CA VAL A 219 -30.80 -10.22 48.53
C VAL A 219 -29.47 -10.09 47.79
N VAL A 220 -28.34 -10.41 48.43
CA VAL A 220 -27.01 -10.31 47.82
C VAL A 220 -26.86 -11.20 46.58
N LEU A 221 -27.50 -12.37 46.55
CA LEU A 221 -27.50 -13.25 45.37
C LEU A 221 -28.35 -12.72 44.21
N ASP A 222 -29.41 -11.97 44.49
CA ASP A 222 -30.24 -11.31 43.47
C ASP A 222 -29.55 -10.02 42.96
N GLU A 223 -28.96 -9.19 43.83
CA GLU A 223 -28.13 -8.02 43.45
C GLU A 223 -27.01 -8.40 42.46
N ILE A 224 -26.22 -9.42 42.79
CA ILE A 224 -25.13 -9.91 41.91
C ILE A 224 -25.69 -10.47 40.59
N ARG A 225 -26.91 -11.01 40.60
CA ARG A 225 -27.59 -11.51 39.39
C ARG A 225 -28.05 -10.35 38.50
N GLU A 226 -28.65 -9.31 39.07
CA GLU A 226 -29.10 -8.12 38.34
C GLU A 226 -27.91 -7.37 37.76
N ALA A 227 -26.84 -7.16 38.55
CA ALA A 227 -25.57 -6.64 38.04
C ALA A 227 -25.00 -7.51 36.90
N SER A 228 -25.10 -8.84 36.98
CA SER A 228 -24.68 -9.77 35.91
C SER A 228 -25.62 -9.78 34.69
N GLN A 229 -26.81 -9.21 34.77
CA GLN A 229 -27.76 -9.05 33.66
C GLN A 229 -27.60 -7.69 32.99
N GLN A 230 -27.53 -6.60 33.78
CA GLN A 230 -27.36 -5.23 33.31
C GLN A 230 -26.02 -5.00 32.58
N ASN A 231 -24.90 -5.43 33.17
CA ASN A 231 -23.57 -5.23 32.61
C ASN A 231 -23.37 -6.06 31.34
N ARG A 232 -23.65 -5.50 30.15
CA ARG A 232 -23.59 -6.27 28.89
C ARG A 232 -22.15 -6.63 28.47
N LYS A 233 -21.13 -5.85 28.84
CA LYS A 233 -19.77 -6.03 28.30
C LYS A 233 -19.03 -7.14 29.05
N THR A 234 -18.17 -7.87 28.32
CA THR A 234 -17.37 -8.99 28.84
C THR A 234 -16.41 -8.57 29.96
N ASN A 235 -15.92 -7.33 29.93
CA ASN A 235 -14.98 -6.79 30.91
C ASN A 235 -15.65 -6.56 32.28
N GLU A 236 -16.83 -5.93 32.29
CA GLU A 236 -17.65 -5.71 33.50
C GLU A 236 -17.96 -7.06 34.18
N LYS A 237 -18.41 -8.05 33.39
CA LYS A 237 -18.61 -9.42 33.89
C LYS A 237 -17.31 -10.06 34.39
N SER A 238 -16.13 -9.71 33.88
CA SER A 238 -14.86 -10.23 34.39
C SER A 238 -14.56 -9.69 35.80
N VAL A 239 -14.85 -8.42 36.07
CA VAL A 239 -14.71 -7.81 37.41
C VAL A 239 -15.70 -8.46 38.38
N LEU A 240 -16.97 -8.62 38.00
CA LEU A 240 -17.97 -9.35 38.81
C LEU A 240 -17.52 -10.79 39.13
N ASN A 241 -16.93 -11.52 38.16
CA ASN A 241 -16.39 -12.85 38.44
C ASN A 241 -15.25 -12.82 39.49
N GLN A 242 -14.39 -11.79 39.48
CA GLN A 242 -13.29 -11.64 40.45
C GLN A 242 -13.76 -11.27 41.85
N ILE A 243 -14.77 -10.40 41.96
CA ILE A 243 -15.41 -10.02 43.25
C ILE A 243 -16.08 -11.25 43.85
N VAL A 244 -16.90 -11.97 43.07
CA VAL A 244 -17.71 -13.10 43.55
C VAL A 244 -16.85 -14.33 43.87
N SER A 245 -15.79 -14.62 43.12
CA SER A 245 -15.07 -15.90 43.24
C SER A 245 -13.64 -15.76 43.79
N GLY A 246 -13.51 -15.80 45.12
CA GLY A 246 -12.22 -15.92 45.83
C GLY A 246 -11.87 -17.36 46.27
N ARG A 247 -10.72 -17.52 46.97
CA ARG A 247 -10.26 -18.81 47.55
C ARG A 247 -11.37 -19.47 48.41
N VAL A 248 -12.06 -18.69 49.23
CA VAL A 248 -13.14 -19.12 50.14
C VAL A 248 -14.21 -19.99 49.44
N LEU A 249 -14.86 -19.51 48.37
CA LEU A 249 -15.89 -20.29 47.65
C LEU A 249 -15.35 -21.57 46.98
N LYS A 250 -14.04 -21.67 46.76
CA LYS A 250 -13.41 -22.89 46.23
C LYS A 250 -13.16 -23.91 47.34
N ASN A 251 -12.67 -23.46 48.49
CA ASN A 251 -12.45 -24.31 49.67
C ASN A 251 -13.77 -24.98 50.10
N TYR A 252 -14.83 -24.20 50.26
CA TYR A 252 -16.19 -24.71 50.57
C TYR A 252 -16.91 -25.35 49.37
N ARG A 253 -16.26 -25.50 48.21
CA ARG A 253 -16.77 -26.15 46.97
C ARG A 253 -18.04 -25.51 46.36
N LEU A 254 -18.47 -24.35 46.83
CA LEU A 254 -19.73 -23.68 46.48
C LEU A 254 -19.80 -23.06 45.07
N ILE A 255 -18.75 -23.15 44.25
CA ILE A 255 -18.69 -22.57 42.88
C ILE A 255 -19.90 -22.96 42.01
N ARG A 256 -20.41 -24.20 42.14
CA ARG A 256 -21.59 -24.67 41.39
C ARG A 256 -22.89 -24.00 41.89
N TYR A 257 -23.01 -23.79 43.19
CA TYR A 257 -24.16 -23.13 43.82
C TYR A 257 -24.20 -21.64 43.45
N ALA A 258 -23.07 -20.94 43.65
CA ALA A 258 -22.91 -19.54 43.26
C ALA A 258 -23.26 -19.33 41.78
N SER A 259 -22.71 -20.13 40.87
CA SER A 259 -23.02 -20.06 39.43
C SER A 259 -24.51 -20.24 39.11
N LYS A 260 -25.24 -21.13 39.82
CA LYS A 260 -26.68 -21.30 39.62
C LYS A 260 -27.47 -20.08 40.10
N LYS A 261 -27.10 -19.49 41.24
CA LYS A 261 -27.89 -18.40 41.86
C LYS A 261 -27.54 -16.99 41.36
N THR A 262 -26.31 -16.72 40.92
CA THR A 262 -25.91 -15.42 40.35
C THR A 262 -25.98 -15.34 38.82
N GLY A 263 -26.18 -16.46 38.13
CA GLY A 263 -26.17 -16.52 36.65
C GLY A 263 -24.78 -16.41 36.00
N LEU A 264 -23.71 -16.17 36.78
CA LEU A 264 -22.35 -16.10 36.28
C LEU A 264 -21.85 -17.49 35.80
N LYS A 265 -21.23 -17.54 34.61
CA LYS A 265 -20.77 -18.80 33.99
C LYS A 265 -19.74 -19.53 34.87
N ARG A 266 -20.06 -20.75 35.34
CA ARG A 266 -19.23 -21.61 36.21
C ARG A 266 -17.76 -21.68 35.81
N GLN A 267 -17.48 -21.75 34.50
CA GLN A 267 -16.10 -21.83 33.99
C GLN A 267 -15.27 -20.57 34.30
N ASN A 268 -15.90 -19.39 34.35
CA ASN A 268 -15.22 -18.13 34.62
C ASN A 268 -14.89 -18.01 36.11
N LEU A 269 -15.89 -18.21 36.99
CA LEU A 269 -15.71 -18.28 38.45
C LEU A 269 -14.59 -19.27 38.82
N ALA A 270 -14.60 -20.47 38.26
CA ALA A 270 -13.56 -21.47 38.51
C ALA A 270 -12.14 -21.02 38.10
N ARG A 271 -12.02 -20.20 37.04
CA ARG A 271 -10.73 -19.73 36.47
C ARG A 271 -10.11 -18.54 37.20
N VAL A 272 -10.84 -17.79 38.03
CA VAL A 272 -10.28 -16.67 38.81
C VAL A 272 -9.13 -17.16 39.71
N ARG A 273 -7.95 -16.52 39.65
CA ARG A 273 -6.77 -16.89 40.46
C ARG A 273 -6.42 -15.89 41.56
N SER A 274 -6.73 -14.62 41.35
CA SER A 274 -6.49 -13.50 42.27
C SER A 274 -7.72 -12.56 42.29
N LYS A 275 -7.85 -11.73 43.32
CA LYS A 275 -8.90 -10.69 43.44
C LYS A 275 -8.52 -9.36 42.77
N ASN A 276 -7.29 -9.24 42.26
CA ASN A 276 -6.65 -7.96 41.93
C ASN A 276 -7.17 -7.39 40.60
N VAL A 277 -8.24 -6.58 40.66
CA VAL A 277 -8.88 -5.90 39.52
C VAL A 277 -7.87 -5.08 38.71
N THR A 278 -6.93 -4.42 39.38
CA THR A 278 -5.81 -3.63 38.82
C THR A 278 -5.04 -4.37 37.72
N GLN A 279 -4.85 -5.69 37.89
CA GLN A 279 -4.05 -6.49 36.97
C GLN A 279 -4.74 -6.73 35.61
N CYS A 280 -6.05 -6.46 35.50
CA CYS A 280 -6.76 -6.42 34.21
C CYS A 280 -6.56 -5.08 33.49
N LEU A 281 -6.48 -3.96 34.23
CA LEU A 281 -6.25 -2.63 33.65
C LEU A 281 -4.82 -2.51 33.11
N GLN A 282 -3.81 -2.94 33.87
CA GLN A 282 -2.41 -2.99 33.42
C GLN A 282 -2.25 -3.79 32.11
N LYS A 283 -2.92 -4.95 31.99
CA LYS A 283 -2.90 -5.76 30.76
C LYS A 283 -3.57 -5.06 29.57
N ARG A 284 -4.58 -4.21 29.80
CA ARG A 284 -5.18 -3.35 28.76
C ARG A 284 -4.21 -2.25 28.31
N HIS A 285 -3.51 -1.61 29.25
CA HIS A 285 -2.49 -0.61 28.95
C HIS A 285 -1.35 -1.20 28.11
N ILE A 286 -0.71 -2.28 28.60
CA ILE A 286 0.38 -2.98 27.90
C ILE A 286 -0.04 -3.39 26.47
N ARG A 287 -1.28 -3.89 26.29
CA ARG A 287 -1.79 -4.24 24.96
C ARG A 287 -2.01 -3.00 24.08
N ARG A 288 -2.52 -1.88 24.61
CA ARG A 288 -2.68 -0.63 23.85
C ARG A 288 -1.32 -0.09 23.38
N SER A 289 -0.34 -0.03 24.29
CA SER A 289 1.03 0.40 23.95
C SER A 289 1.70 -0.54 22.94
N TRP A 290 1.51 -1.86 23.05
CA TRP A 290 2.05 -2.80 22.07
C TRP A 290 1.37 -2.69 20.70
N ASN A 291 0.05 -2.48 20.65
CA ASN A 291 -0.67 -2.20 19.41
C ASN A 291 -0.13 -0.93 18.75
N MET A 292 -0.08 0.20 19.46
CA MET A 292 0.43 1.47 18.91
C MET A 292 1.87 1.35 18.38
N LEU A 293 2.74 0.61 19.09
CA LEU A 293 4.09 0.30 18.61
C LEU A 293 4.10 -0.62 17.38
N HIS A 294 3.19 -1.59 17.31
CA HIS A 294 3.03 -2.45 16.13
C HIS A 294 2.60 -1.60 14.92
N ASP A 295 1.57 -0.78 15.09
CA ASP A 295 1.05 0.12 14.06
C ASP A 295 2.12 1.12 13.58
N ASP A 296 2.88 1.75 14.48
CA ASP A 296 3.96 2.69 14.15
C ASP A 296 5.11 2.03 13.36
N VAL A 297 5.57 0.85 13.79
CA VAL A 297 6.63 0.10 13.08
C VAL A 297 6.14 -0.43 11.74
N VAL A 298 4.87 -0.82 11.64
CA VAL A 298 4.27 -1.23 10.36
C VAL A 298 4.15 -0.05 9.41
N LYS A 299 3.67 1.11 9.87
CA LYS A 299 3.64 2.36 9.08
C LYS A 299 5.03 2.73 8.57
N PHE A 300 6.04 2.72 9.45
CA PHE A 300 7.43 3.00 9.06
C PHE A 300 7.94 2.03 7.98
N LEU A 301 7.77 0.71 8.18
CA LEU A 301 8.25 -0.29 7.21
C LEU A 301 7.49 -0.24 5.88
N SER A 302 6.23 0.21 5.89
CA SER A 302 5.37 0.37 4.71
C SER A 302 5.46 1.76 4.06
N ARG A 303 6.46 2.59 4.40
CA ARG A 303 6.82 3.76 3.58
C ARG A 303 7.65 3.34 2.37
N ASP A 304 7.53 4.08 1.27
CA ASP A 304 8.18 3.74 -0.01
C ASP A 304 9.71 3.84 0.03
N ASP A 305 10.25 4.74 0.86
CA ASP A 305 11.68 4.89 1.12
C ASP A 305 12.28 3.71 1.91
N ASN A 306 11.46 3.00 2.69
CA ASN A 306 11.86 1.83 3.49
C ASN A 306 11.51 0.49 2.82
N SER A 307 10.48 0.45 1.96
CA SER A 307 10.16 -0.73 1.13
C SER A 307 9.41 -0.36 -0.15
N ARG A 308 9.87 -0.86 -1.29
CA ARG A 308 9.16 -0.76 -2.58
C ARG A 308 8.03 -1.80 -2.68
N LEU A 309 6.96 -1.43 -3.38
CA LEU A 309 5.92 -2.38 -3.81
C LEU A 309 6.44 -3.27 -4.95
N MET A 310 5.84 -4.45 -5.11
CA MET A 310 6.12 -5.37 -6.22
C MET A 310 5.04 -5.24 -7.32
N PRO A 311 5.42 -5.03 -8.59
CA PRO A 311 4.47 -4.74 -9.67
C PRO A 311 3.72 -5.97 -10.22
N GLY A 312 4.19 -7.19 -9.97
CA GLY A 312 3.65 -8.40 -10.60
C GLY A 312 2.23 -8.76 -10.12
N LYS A 313 1.36 -9.19 -11.05
CA LYS A 313 0.00 -9.71 -10.73
C LYS A 313 0.03 -10.79 -9.64
N GLY A 314 1.07 -11.64 -9.67
CA GLY A 314 1.29 -12.74 -8.72
C GLY A 314 1.98 -12.35 -7.40
N ASP A 315 2.50 -11.13 -7.25
CA ASP A 315 3.20 -10.67 -6.05
C ASP A 315 2.21 -10.17 -4.96
N ALA A 316 1.20 -10.99 -4.65
CA ALA A 316 0.24 -10.76 -3.57
C ALA A 316 0.28 -11.91 -2.53
N CYS A 317 -0.09 -11.62 -1.28
CA CYS A 317 -0.19 -12.64 -0.24
C CYS A 317 -1.41 -12.43 0.68
N LYS A 318 -1.84 -13.50 1.37
CA LYS A 318 -2.95 -13.42 2.33
C LYS A 318 -2.48 -12.74 3.63
N SER A 319 -2.95 -11.51 3.84
CA SER A 319 -2.93 -10.77 5.10
C SER A 319 -4.10 -11.22 6.00
N GLY A 320 -4.25 -10.61 7.19
CA GLY A 320 -5.40 -10.82 8.06
C GLY A 320 -6.71 -10.24 7.51
N GLU A 321 -6.63 -9.16 6.73
CA GLU A 321 -7.78 -8.42 6.19
C GLU A 321 -8.09 -8.72 4.71
N GLY A 322 -7.21 -9.42 3.98
CA GLY A 322 -7.42 -9.68 2.55
C GLY A 322 -6.17 -10.16 1.80
N LYS A 323 -6.15 -9.97 0.47
CA LYS A 323 -4.95 -10.13 -0.38
C LYS A 323 -4.18 -8.81 -0.42
N ALA A 324 -3.08 -8.71 0.32
CA ALA A 324 -2.20 -7.55 0.29
C ALA A 324 -1.08 -7.74 -0.75
N GLN A 325 -0.79 -6.70 -1.55
CA GLN A 325 0.35 -6.68 -2.46
C GLN A 325 1.66 -6.76 -1.64
N ILE A 326 2.66 -7.46 -2.17
CA ILE A 326 3.94 -7.67 -1.51
C ILE A 326 4.81 -6.42 -1.62
N ARG A 327 5.43 -6.04 -0.50
CA ARG A 327 6.50 -5.04 -0.42
C ARG A 327 7.83 -5.74 -0.16
N VAL A 328 8.92 -5.24 -0.72
CA VAL A 328 10.29 -5.70 -0.43
C VAL A 328 11.03 -4.56 0.24
N LEU A 329 11.58 -4.80 1.44
CA LEU A 329 12.42 -3.81 2.13
C LEU A 329 13.56 -3.34 1.24
N ASN A 330 13.86 -2.04 1.26
CA ASN A 330 14.94 -1.47 0.43
C ASN A 330 16.33 -1.74 1.03
N ASP A 331 16.41 -1.93 2.35
CA ASP A 331 17.65 -2.08 3.13
C ASP A 331 17.50 -3.18 4.19
N TYR A 332 18.60 -3.57 4.84
CA TYR A 332 18.64 -4.56 5.91
C TYR A 332 17.84 -4.11 7.15
N VAL A 333 17.24 -5.08 7.84
CA VAL A 333 16.39 -4.82 9.02
C VAL A 333 17.16 -4.19 10.19
N ALA A 334 18.49 -4.32 10.23
CA ALA A 334 19.33 -3.64 11.21
C ALA A 334 19.43 -2.13 10.92
N ASN A 335 19.75 -1.76 9.67
CA ASN A 335 19.87 -0.38 9.22
C ASN A 335 18.51 0.35 9.32
N LEU A 336 17.43 -0.30 8.88
CA LEU A 336 16.06 0.21 9.02
C LEU A 336 15.64 0.40 10.49
N TYR A 337 16.17 -0.40 11.42
CA TYR A 337 15.94 -0.21 12.86
C TYR A 337 16.75 0.96 13.44
N LEU A 338 17.97 1.20 12.94
CA LEU A 338 18.75 2.40 13.29
C LEU A 338 18.05 3.67 12.77
N LYS A 339 17.59 3.66 11.51
CA LYS A 339 16.78 4.73 10.90
C LYS A 339 15.47 4.98 11.67
N TYR A 340 14.75 3.92 12.03
CA TYR A 340 13.54 4.03 12.88
C TYR A 340 13.86 4.71 14.23
N LYS A 341 15.00 4.37 14.85
CA LYS A 341 15.46 5.00 16.10
C LYS A 341 15.87 6.47 15.95
N SER A 342 16.52 6.85 14.86
CA SER A 342 16.90 8.25 14.61
C SER A 342 15.69 9.13 14.27
N GLU A 343 14.66 8.58 13.62
CA GLU A 343 13.40 9.29 13.36
C GLU A 343 12.47 9.36 14.59
N ASN A 344 12.55 8.39 15.50
CA ASN A 344 11.65 8.28 16.66
C ASN A 344 12.44 8.39 17.97
N VAL A 345 13.19 9.49 18.13
CA VAL A 345 14.14 9.72 19.24
C VAL A 345 13.49 9.64 20.63
N GLU A 346 12.20 9.98 20.74
CA GLU A 346 11.41 9.84 21.97
C GLU A 346 11.03 8.39 22.28
N LYS A 347 10.79 7.57 21.25
CA LYS A 347 10.27 6.20 21.35
C LYS A 347 11.38 5.16 21.58
N ARG A 348 12.51 5.55 22.19
CA ARG A 348 13.77 4.77 22.38
C ARG A 348 13.63 3.35 22.94
N ARG A 349 12.50 2.99 23.58
CA ARG A 349 12.26 1.71 24.26
C ARG A 349 12.03 0.50 23.32
N VAL A 350 12.14 0.66 22.00
CA VAL A 350 12.00 -0.43 21.03
C VAL A 350 13.33 -1.17 20.86
N SER A 351 13.34 -2.49 21.11
CA SER A 351 14.48 -3.35 20.82
C SER A 351 14.44 -3.90 19.39
N LEU A 352 15.62 -4.20 18.82
CA LEU A 352 15.75 -4.83 17.50
C LEU A 352 14.92 -6.12 17.40
N THR A 353 14.92 -6.93 18.47
CA THR A 353 14.13 -8.16 18.56
C THR A 353 12.62 -7.89 18.46
N ALA A 354 12.12 -6.82 19.09
CA ALA A 354 10.72 -6.42 19.00
C ALA A 354 10.36 -5.91 17.59
N PHE A 355 11.19 -5.02 17.02
CA PHE A 355 11.06 -4.50 15.66
C PHE A 355 11.02 -5.64 14.62
N GLN A 356 12.00 -6.56 14.68
CA GLN A 356 12.01 -7.76 13.84
C GLN A 356 10.79 -8.67 14.09
N ARG A 357 10.24 -8.76 15.30
CA ARG A 357 9.03 -9.56 15.59
C ARG A 357 7.79 -8.95 14.94
N ILE A 358 7.66 -7.63 14.95
CA ILE A 358 6.59 -6.91 14.24
C ILE A 358 6.74 -7.15 12.74
N ARG A 359 7.94 -6.93 12.17
CA ARG A 359 8.26 -7.23 10.76
C ARG A 359 7.98 -8.69 10.36
N ARG A 360 8.24 -9.67 11.24
CA ARG A 360 7.90 -11.09 11.02
C ARG A 360 6.40 -11.38 11.04
N SER A 361 5.56 -10.53 11.65
CA SER A 361 4.10 -10.68 11.58
C SER A 361 3.53 -10.23 10.23
N GLN A 362 4.15 -9.23 9.59
CA GLN A 362 3.74 -8.76 8.27
C GLN A 362 4.27 -9.63 7.15
N ARG A 363 3.46 -10.60 6.73
CA ARG A 363 3.78 -11.53 5.62
C ARG A 363 3.92 -10.85 4.26
N HIS A 364 3.28 -9.71 4.06
CA HIS A 364 3.38 -8.95 2.82
C HIS A 364 4.71 -8.19 2.71
N ILE A 365 5.40 -7.91 3.81
CA ILE A 365 6.72 -7.27 3.81
C ILE A 365 7.80 -8.37 3.77
N LYS A 366 8.51 -8.50 2.64
CA LYS A 366 9.63 -9.43 2.44
C LYS A 366 10.98 -8.74 2.59
N LEU A 367 12.03 -9.53 2.83
CA LEU A 367 13.43 -9.09 2.78
C LEU A 367 13.95 -9.15 1.34
N VAL A 368 14.96 -8.32 0.99
CA VAL A 368 15.63 -8.31 -0.33
C VAL A 368 16.02 -9.72 -0.81
N GLN A 369 16.56 -10.56 0.08
CA GLN A 369 16.96 -11.95 -0.23
C GLN A 369 15.82 -12.88 -0.71
N TYR A 370 14.56 -12.43 -0.66
CA TYR A 370 13.39 -13.15 -1.18
C TYR A 370 12.78 -12.48 -2.43
N ALA A 371 13.50 -11.52 -3.03
CA ALA A 371 13.24 -11.06 -4.39
C ALA A 371 13.45 -12.23 -5.38
N CYS A 372 12.40 -12.55 -6.14
CA CYS A 372 12.48 -13.48 -7.26
C CYS A 372 12.99 -12.76 -8.53
N ARG A 373 13.24 -13.53 -9.59
CA ARG A 373 13.72 -13.01 -10.90
C ARG A 373 12.85 -11.92 -11.54
N SER A 374 11.67 -11.63 -10.98
CA SER A 374 10.75 -10.57 -11.42
C SER A 374 11.08 -9.16 -10.89
N THR A 375 12.05 -8.97 -9.99
CA THR A 375 12.47 -7.60 -9.63
C THR A 375 13.36 -7.01 -10.72
N SER A 376 12.84 -6.04 -11.49
CA SER A 376 13.70 -5.08 -12.18
C SER A 376 14.49 -4.27 -11.14
N LEU A 377 15.81 -4.23 -11.31
CA LEU A 377 16.80 -3.55 -10.46
C LEU A 377 17.47 -2.44 -11.27
N CYS A 378 17.95 -1.39 -10.60
CA CYS A 378 18.73 -0.34 -11.26
C CYS A 378 20.02 -0.94 -11.87
N GLN A 379 20.24 -0.69 -13.17
CA GLN A 379 21.37 -1.23 -13.93
C GLN A 379 22.73 -0.84 -13.30
N LYS A 380 22.89 0.41 -12.83
CA LYS A 380 24.12 0.89 -12.17
C LYS A 380 24.43 0.09 -10.90
N HIS A 381 23.45 -0.06 -10.01
CA HIS A 381 23.57 -0.87 -8.78
C HIS A 381 23.92 -2.33 -9.10
N GLN A 382 23.31 -2.90 -10.15
CA GLN A 382 23.55 -4.29 -10.54
C GLN A 382 24.92 -4.50 -11.21
N ASN A 383 25.40 -3.55 -12.02
CA ASN A 383 26.73 -3.62 -12.63
C ASN A 383 27.82 -3.47 -11.55
N MET A 384 27.68 -2.51 -10.62
CA MET A 384 28.59 -2.39 -9.48
C MET A 384 28.61 -3.68 -8.64
N ALA A 385 27.45 -4.29 -8.35
CA ALA A 385 27.39 -5.58 -7.65
C ALA A 385 28.11 -6.73 -8.39
N LEU A 386 28.15 -6.71 -9.73
CA LEU A 386 28.83 -7.72 -10.54
C LEU A 386 30.35 -7.46 -10.65
N LYS A 387 30.78 -6.18 -10.70
CA LYS A 387 32.19 -5.77 -10.65
C LYS A 387 32.80 -6.01 -9.26
N LEU A 388 32.07 -5.73 -8.17
CA LEU A 388 32.44 -6.16 -6.81
C LEU A 388 32.52 -7.70 -6.68
N LYS A 389 31.63 -8.45 -7.36
CA LYS A 389 31.71 -9.93 -7.47
C LYS A 389 32.92 -10.40 -8.30
N ALA A 390 33.53 -9.55 -9.14
CA ALA A 390 34.82 -9.83 -9.77
C ALA A 390 35.96 -9.60 -8.77
N LEU A 391 36.09 -8.41 -8.19
CA LEU A 391 37.12 -8.07 -7.18
C LEU A 391 37.17 -9.07 -6.01
N LYS A 392 36.01 -9.52 -5.54
CA LYS A 392 35.89 -10.55 -4.50
C LYS A 392 36.42 -11.93 -4.90
N ARG A 393 36.42 -12.29 -6.18
CA ARG A 393 37.10 -13.52 -6.68
C ARG A 393 38.62 -13.38 -6.64
N LEU A 394 39.12 -12.15 -6.60
CA LEU A 394 40.54 -11.80 -6.47
C LEU A 394 40.94 -11.51 -5.01
N GLY A 395 40.04 -11.69 -4.04
CA GLY A 395 40.31 -11.54 -2.60
C GLY A 395 40.07 -10.14 -2.01
N LEU A 396 40.06 -9.09 -2.84
CA LEU A 396 40.14 -7.69 -2.39
C LEU A 396 38.90 -7.12 -1.65
N VAL A 397 37.73 -7.76 -1.75
CA VAL A 397 36.45 -7.23 -1.21
C VAL A 397 35.65 -8.30 -0.47
N THR A 398 34.97 -7.90 0.61
CA THR A 398 34.23 -8.82 1.50
C THR A 398 32.81 -9.18 0.96
N LYS A 399 31.81 -9.38 1.83
CA LYS A 399 30.40 -9.69 1.48
C LYS A 399 29.49 -8.45 1.60
N GLU A 400 30.03 -7.27 1.33
CA GLU A 400 29.30 -5.99 1.36
C GLU A 400 28.33 -5.84 0.17
N ASN A 401 27.36 -4.94 0.34
CA ASN A 401 26.49 -4.49 -0.76
C ASN A 401 27.09 -3.22 -1.43
N PRO A 402 26.68 -2.85 -2.66
CA PRO A 402 27.28 -1.72 -3.39
C PRO A 402 27.20 -0.38 -2.64
N ASP A 403 26.06 -0.09 -2.03
CA ASP A 403 25.76 1.20 -1.39
C ASP A 403 26.54 1.34 -0.07
N GLU A 404 26.74 0.21 0.61
CA GLU A 404 27.55 0.07 1.83
C GLU A 404 29.05 0.12 1.52
N PHE A 405 29.49 -0.52 0.42
CA PHE A 405 30.86 -0.44 -0.07
C PHE A 405 31.26 1.00 -0.38
N ILE A 406 30.46 1.75 -1.16
CA ILE A 406 30.74 3.16 -1.49
C ILE A 406 30.63 4.09 -0.28
N LYS A 407 29.78 3.76 0.70
CA LYS A 407 29.68 4.51 1.96
C LYS A 407 30.91 4.32 2.85
N ASN A 408 31.47 3.12 2.88
CA ASN A 408 32.62 2.78 3.73
C ASN A 408 33.96 3.13 3.08
N ASN A 409 34.04 3.08 1.74
CA ASN A 409 35.25 3.35 0.98
C ASN A 409 35.16 4.72 0.27
N ASN A 410 35.99 5.66 0.71
CA ASN A 410 36.24 6.90 -0.02
C ASN A 410 37.17 6.63 -1.23
N GLU A 411 37.33 7.62 -2.12
CA GLU A 411 38.13 7.46 -3.34
C GLU A 411 39.57 7.08 -3.07
N GLY A 412 40.19 7.63 -2.01
CA GLY A 412 41.52 7.23 -1.57
C GLY A 412 41.64 5.77 -1.12
N ALA A 413 40.59 5.18 -0.55
CA ALA A 413 40.54 3.76 -0.23
C ALA A 413 40.32 2.88 -1.47
N ILE A 414 39.45 3.32 -2.39
CA ILE A 414 39.20 2.63 -3.67
C ILE A 414 40.48 2.62 -4.52
N ASN A 415 41.20 3.75 -4.59
CA ASN A 415 42.49 3.84 -5.26
C ASN A 415 43.48 2.85 -4.65
N LYS A 416 43.76 2.91 -3.35
CA LYS A 416 44.67 1.96 -2.67
C LYS A 416 44.28 0.49 -2.89
N MET A 417 42.99 0.17 -2.95
CA MET A 417 42.51 -1.19 -3.23
C MET A 417 42.80 -1.63 -4.67
N MET A 418 42.64 -0.74 -5.66
CA MET A 418 43.04 -1.02 -7.05
C MET A 418 44.56 -1.03 -7.21
N ASP A 419 45.29 -0.18 -6.49
CA ASP A 419 46.75 -0.16 -6.54
C ASP A 419 47.34 -1.43 -5.88
N THR A 420 46.59 -2.06 -4.96
CA THR A 420 46.87 -3.41 -4.43
C THR A 420 46.68 -4.50 -5.50
N LEU A 421 45.60 -4.43 -6.31
CA LEU A 421 45.38 -5.34 -7.47
C LEU A 421 46.60 -5.39 -8.41
N MET A 422 47.28 -4.26 -8.60
CA MET A 422 48.46 -4.13 -9.46
C MET A 422 49.71 -4.81 -8.88
N THR A 423 49.82 -4.90 -7.55
CA THR A 423 51.01 -5.43 -6.86
C THR A 423 50.92 -6.91 -6.50
N GLU A 424 49.71 -7.48 -6.45
CA GLU A 424 49.53 -8.91 -6.20
C GLU A 424 49.79 -9.79 -7.43
N LYS A 425 50.36 -10.99 -7.20
CA LYS A 425 50.56 -12.05 -8.21
C LYS A 425 49.25 -12.78 -8.60
N VAL A 426 48.19 -12.02 -8.77
CA VAL A 426 46.89 -12.47 -9.34
C VAL A 426 46.99 -12.48 -10.86
N ALA A 427 46.16 -13.26 -11.55
CA ALA A 427 46.12 -13.29 -13.02
C ALA A 427 45.83 -11.91 -13.63
N ASP A 428 46.49 -11.58 -14.75
CA ASP A 428 46.45 -10.23 -15.34
C ASP A 428 45.14 -9.90 -16.07
N LEU A 429 44.25 -10.88 -16.24
CA LEU A 429 42.94 -10.75 -16.89
C LEU A 429 41.80 -10.81 -15.86
N VAL A 430 41.02 -9.73 -15.77
CA VAL A 430 39.88 -9.59 -14.85
C VAL A 430 38.57 -9.95 -15.55
N HIS A 431 38.02 -11.13 -15.21
CA HIS A 431 36.74 -11.62 -15.75
C HIS A 431 35.52 -11.09 -14.97
N TYR A 432 34.82 -10.09 -15.52
CA TYR A 432 33.59 -9.54 -14.95
C TYR A 432 32.34 -9.83 -15.81
N GLU A 433 31.17 -9.53 -15.25
CA GLU A 433 29.87 -9.64 -15.92
C GLU A 433 29.19 -8.27 -15.78
N GLU A 434 28.47 -7.78 -16.79
CA GLU A 434 27.73 -6.52 -16.70
C GLU A 434 26.51 -6.48 -17.60
N TRP A 435 25.53 -5.65 -17.28
CA TRP A 435 24.39 -5.38 -18.18
C TRP A 435 24.73 -4.22 -19.11
N GLY A 436 24.62 -4.47 -20.41
CA GLY A 436 24.81 -3.48 -21.47
C GLY A 436 23.83 -3.69 -22.62
N ARG A 437 23.70 -2.68 -23.49
CA ARG A 437 22.94 -2.81 -24.75
C ARG A 437 23.74 -3.64 -25.74
N VAL A 438 23.09 -4.62 -26.38
CA VAL A 438 23.67 -5.48 -27.41
C VAL A 438 22.76 -5.46 -28.63
N SER A 439 23.30 -5.19 -29.81
CA SER A 439 22.55 -5.33 -31.06
C SER A 439 22.14 -6.78 -31.25
N SER A 440 20.85 -7.02 -31.50
CA SER A 440 20.36 -8.33 -31.94
C SER A 440 20.40 -8.38 -33.46
N ASP A 441 20.45 -9.58 -34.02
CA ASP A 441 20.56 -9.89 -35.46
C ASP A 441 19.40 -9.34 -36.35
N GLN A 442 18.41 -8.72 -35.72
CA GLN A 442 17.26 -8.03 -36.31
C GLN A 442 17.32 -6.50 -36.09
N GLY A 443 18.52 -5.92 -35.92
CA GLY A 443 18.77 -4.49 -35.65
C GLY A 443 18.33 -3.99 -34.26
N LYS A 444 17.32 -4.61 -33.63
CA LYS A 444 16.78 -4.20 -32.32
C LYS A 444 17.83 -4.38 -31.21
N LYS A 445 18.37 -3.26 -30.72
CA LYS A 445 19.26 -3.17 -29.55
C LYS A 445 18.52 -3.67 -28.29
N LYS A 446 19.00 -4.75 -27.66
CA LYS A 446 18.41 -5.38 -26.46
C LYS A 446 19.42 -5.36 -25.31
N THR A 447 18.98 -4.99 -24.10
CA THR A 447 19.85 -5.05 -22.92
C THR A 447 20.06 -6.51 -22.50
N LYS A 448 21.32 -6.96 -22.43
CA LYS A 448 21.72 -8.33 -22.05
C LYS A 448 22.83 -8.30 -21.01
N LEU A 449 22.98 -9.38 -20.26
CA LEU A 449 24.17 -9.62 -19.44
C LEU A 449 25.32 -10.04 -20.36
N LYS A 450 26.33 -9.18 -20.49
CA LYS A 450 27.61 -9.48 -21.12
C LYS A 450 28.54 -10.21 -20.15
N ARG A 451 29.57 -10.83 -20.71
CA ARG A 451 30.78 -11.27 -19.99
C ARG A 451 31.96 -10.63 -20.68
N GLU A 452 32.77 -9.91 -19.92
CA GLU A 452 33.87 -9.11 -20.44
C GLU A 452 35.15 -9.43 -19.67
N VAL A 453 36.28 -9.18 -20.34
CA VAL A 453 37.62 -9.48 -19.86
C VAL A 453 38.49 -8.28 -20.23
N LEU A 454 39.09 -7.66 -19.23
CA LEU A 454 40.03 -6.54 -19.38
C LEU A 454 41.33 -6.89 -18.65
N LYS A 455 42.41 -6.16 -18.96
CA LYS A 455 43.62 -6.19 -18.12
C LYS A 455 43.35 -5.58 -16.74
N LYS A 456 44.20 -5.86 -15.75
CA LYS A 456 44.15 -5.23 -14.41
C LYS A 456 44.07 -3.71 -14.49
N ASP A 457 44.91 -3.11 -15.34
CA ASP A 457 45.11 -1.68 -15.55
C ASP A 457 43.82 -1.02 -16.07
N GLU A 458 43.32 -1.51 -17.20
CA GLU A 458 42.06 -1.11 -17.85
C GLU A 458 40.86 -1.28 -16.91
N PHE A 459 40.82 -2.37 -16.14
CA PHE A 459 39.77 -2.62 -15.15
C PHE A 459 39.87 -1.69 -13.94
N SER A 460 41.09 -1.34 -13.50
CA SER A 460 41.36 -0.41 -12.40
C SER A 460 40.82 0.99 -12.72
N GLU A 461 41.15 1.53 -13.89
CA GLU A 461 40.64 2.83 -14.35
C GLU A 461 39.13 2.85 -14.55
N LEU A 462 38.57 1.80 -15.17
CA LEU A 462 37.13 1.61 -15.30
C LEU A 462 36.44 1.56 -13.94
N PHE A 463 36.98 0.82 -12.97
CA PHE A 463 36.38 0.67 -11.64
C PHE A 463 36.49 1.95 -10.79
N LYS A 464 37.61 2.68 -10.88
CA LYS A 464 37.75 4.02 -10.27
C LYS A 464 36.69 4.97 -10.83
N THR A 465 36.57 5.05 -12.16
CA THR A 465 35.62 5.92 -12.87
C THR A 465 34.16 5.56 -12.60
N GLU A 466 33.79 4.27 -12.64
CA GLU A 466 32.43 3.84 -12.31
C GLU A 466 32.09 4.02 -10.83
N SER A 467 33.06 3.91 -9.92
CA SER A 467 32.82 4.10 -8.48
C SER A 467 32.45 5.54 -8.14
N ALA A 468 33.09 6.54 -8.77
CA ALA A 468 32.71 7.94 -8.65
C ALA A 468 31.29 8.19 -9.22
N ASN A 469 31.06 7.79 -10.48
CA ASN A 469 29.74 7.90 -11.13
C ASN A 469 28.60 7.19 -10.36
N PHE A 470 28.92 6.10 -9.65
CA PHE A 470 27.98 5.37 -8.82
C PHE A 470 27.76 6.02 -7.44
N ARG A 471 28.77 6.67 -6.85
CA ARG A 471 28.62 7.52 -5.64
C ARG A 471 27.59 8.61 -5.90
N ASP A 472 27.77 9.41 -6.94
CA ASP A 472 26.84 10.49 -7.29
C ASP A 472 25.43 9.96 -7.55
N HIS A 473 25.31 8.81 -8.23
CA HIS A 473 24.02 8.16 -8.47
C HIS A 473 23.30 7.80 -7.16
N VAL A 474 24.01 7.16 -6.22
CA VAL A 474 23.47 6.79 -4.90
C VAL A 474 23.11 8.04 -4.08
N GLU A 475 23.84 9.14 -4.22
CA GLU A 475 23.54 10.40 -3.55
C GLU A 475 22.33 11.13 -4.16
N ARG A 476 22.21 11.18 -5.50
CA ARG A 476 21.03 11.72 -6.18
C ARG A 476 19.76 10.93 -5.85
N VAL A 477 19.83 9.59 -5.76
CA VAL A 477 18.72 8.75 -5.28
C VAL A 477 18.28 9.17 -3.88
N LYS A 478 19.21 9.29 -2.93
CA LYS A 478 18.92 9.71 -1.54
C LYS A 478 18.31 11.11 -1.49
N ALA A 479 18.87 12.06 -2.24
CA ALA A 479 18.37 13.43 -2.31
C ALA A 479 16.92 13.47 -2.82
N GLN A 480 16.60 12.72 -3.87
CA GLN A 480 15.25 12.68 -4.42
C GLN A 480 14.21 12.04 -3.50
N TYR A 481 14.55 10.94 -2.83
CA TYR A 481 13.64 10.35 -1.83
C TYR A 481 13.45 11.25 -0.59
N VAL A 482 14.44 12.07 -0.22
CA VAL A 482 14.26 13.10 0.82
C VAL A 482 13.39 14.26 0.32
N ALA A 483 13.56 14.68 -0.94
CA ALA A 483 12.80 15.78 -1.54
C ALA A 483 11.29 15.45 -1.66
N ILE A 484 10.91 14.28 -2.19
CA ILE A 484 9.49 13.88 -2.24
C ILE A 484 8.90 13.71 -0.83
N ARG A 485 9.69 13.24 0.15
CA ARG A 485 9.23 13.13 1.53
C ARG A 485 8.93 14.50 2.12
N LYS A 486 9.85 15.47 1.97
CA LYS A 486 9.63 16.86 2.39
C LYS A 486 8.44 17.50 1.67
N CYS A 487 8.26 17.25 0.38
CA CYS A 487 7.09 17.70 -0.37
C CYS A 487 5.77 17.14 0.24
N LYS A 488 5.71 15.85 0.57
CA LYS A 488 4.56 15.24 1.29
C LYS A 488 4.39 15.74 2.73
N GLU A 489 5.49 16.07 3.41
CA GLU A 489 5.50 16.55 4.80
C GLU A 489 5.07 18.03 4.91
N ASN A 490 5.39 18.87 3.92
CA ASN A 490 5.14 20.32 3.91
C ASN A 490 4.01 20.77 2.95
N LEU A 491 3.33 19.85 2.26
CA LEU A 491 2.23 20.15 1.31
C LEU A 491 1.14 21.03 1.94
N ASN A 492 0.65 22.05 1.23
CA ASN A 492 -0.46 22.90 1.69
C ASN A 492 -1.86 22.32 1.41
N LYS A 493 -2.90 23.09 1.76
CA LYS A 493 -4.30 22.83 1.33
C LYS A 493 -4.54 23.14 -0.14
N ASP A 494 -3.92 24.21 -0.65
CA ASP A 494 -4.06 24.68 -2.04
C ASP A 494 -3.07 23.97 -3.00
N GLU A 495 -2.43 22.90 -2.54
CA GLU A 495 -1.40 22.16 -3.25
C GLU A 495 -1.71 20.66 -3.27
N CYS A 496 -1.40 19.98 -4.37
CA CYS A 496 -1.42 18.51 -4.40
C CYS A 496 -0.16 17.94 -5.05
N LEU A 497 0.24 16.74 -4.62
CA LEU A 497 1.36 16.00 -5.19
C LEU A 497 0.83 14.79 -5.94
N VAL A 498 1.07 14.72 -7.25
CA VAL A 498 0.68 13.58 -8.10
C VAL A 498 1.92 12.76 -8.45
N GLN A 499 2.03 11.56 -7.89
CA GLN A 499 3.00 10.58 -8.36
C GLN A 499 2.36 9.72 -9.44
N MET A 500 3.01 9.55 -10.60
CA MET A 500 2.45 8.80 -11.74
C MET A 500 3.52 7.98 -12.47
N ASP A 501 3.12 6.82 -13.00
CA ASP A 501 3.98 5.95 -13.81
C ASP A 501 3.16 5.06 -14.77
N PHE A 502 3.78 4.52 -15.82
CA PHE A 502 3.16 3.49 -16.65
C PHE A 502 3.27 2.12 -15.97
N ALA A 503 2.15 1.43 -15.79
CA ALA A 503 2.19 0.01 -15.50
C ALA A 503 2.47 -0.77 -16.79
N GLU A 504 3.21 -1.88 -16.68
CA GLU A 504 3.28 -2.91 -17.74
C GLU A 504 1.85 -3.24 -18.22
N ASN A 505 1.62 -3.20 -19.54
CA ASN A 505 0.30 -3.36 -20.14
C ASN A 505 -0.43 -4.62 -19.63
N TYR A 506 -1.76 -4.51 -19.50
CA TYR A 506 -2.61 -5.66 -19.24
C TYR A 506 -2.86 -6.40 -20.56
N THR A 507 -2.24 -7.56 -20.70
CA THR A 507 -2.61 -8.53 -21.74
C THR A 507 -3.99 -9.11 -21.44
N CYS A 508 -4.93 -8.93 -22.37
CA CYS A 508 -6.24 -9.55 -22.34
C CYS A 508 -6.10 -11.02 -22.73
N VAL A 509 -6.48 -11.93 -21.83
CA VAL A 509 -6.43 -13.38 -22.04
C VAL A 509 -7.82 -13.94 -21.69
N PRO A 510 -8.57 -14.51 -22.65
CA PRO A 510 -9.88 -15.09 -22.38
C PRO A 510 -9.76 -16.34 -21.50
N LEU A 511 -10.85 -16.71 -20.82
CA LEU A 511 -10.86 -17.89 -19.94
C LEU A 511 -10.68 -19.20 -20.72
N GLU A 512 -11.31 -19.30 -21.89
CA GLU A 512 -11.16 -20.41 -22.83
C GLU A 512 -10.43 -19.93 -24.10
N GLU A 513 -9.10 -19.99 -24.08
CA GLU A 513 -8.25 -19.57 -25.19
C GLU A 513 -8.03 -20.70 -26.20
N VAL A 514 -8.42 -20.46 -27.47
CA VAL A 514 -8.06 -21.33 -28.60
C VAL A 514 -6.61 -21.10 -29.01
N GLN A 515 -5.94 -22.13 -29.55
CA GLN A 515 -4.50 -22.10 -29.87
C GLN A 515 -4.07 -20.95 -30.80
N SER A 516 -4.96 -20.46 -31.67
CA SER A 516 -4.73 -19.29 -32.52
C SER A 516 -4.82 -17.95 -31.77
N GLY A 517 -5.63 -17.86 -30.72
CA GLY A 517 -5.82 -16.65 -29.90
C GLY A 517 -4.57 -16.23 -29.14
N TYR A 518 -3.74 -17.20 -28.74
CA TYR A 518 -2.49 -17.00 -28.02
C TYR A 518 -1.51 -16.01 -28.69
N TRP A 519 -1.57 -15.86 -30.02
CA TRP A 519 -0.72 -14.93 -30.77
C TRP A 519 -1.36 -13.55 -31.01
N ASN A 520 -2.67 -13.42 -30.76
CA ASN A 520 -3.48 -12.24 -31.07
C ASN A 520 -3.98 -11.54 -29.79
N GLN A 521 -3.29 -11.70 -28.67
CA GLN A 521 -3.69 -11.15 -27.38
C GLN A 521 -3.61 -9.61 -27.38
N GLU A 522 -4.75 -8.96 -27.18
CA GLU A 522 -4.88 -7.51 -27.06
C GLU A 522 -4.16 -6.98 -25.80
N GLY A 523 -3.68 -5.74 -25.86
CA GLY A 523 -2.85 -5.16 -24.79
C GLY A 523 -3.32 -3.78 -24.36
N VAL A 524 -3.91 -3.68 -23.17
CA VAL A 524 -4.42 -2.43 -22.59
C VAL A 524 -3.30 -1.68 -21.87
N THR A 525 -3.11 -0.40 -22.20
CA THR A 525 -2.21 0.49 -21.47
C THR A 525 -2.88 0.95 -20.18
N LEU A 526 -2.15 0.86 -19.07
CA LEU A 526 -2.61 1.29 -17.76
C LEU A 526 -1.61 2.27 -17.15
N HIS A 527 -2.10 3.43 -16.71
CA HIS A 527 -1.28 4.49 -16.11
C HIS A 527 -1.84 4.85 -14.73
N PRO A 528 -1.31 4.23 -13.65
CA PRO A 528 -1.70 4.55 -12.28
C PRO A 528 -1.10 5.87 -11.79
N MET A 529 -1.95 6.68 -11.17
CA MET A 529 -1.62 7.99 -10.60
C MET A 529 -2.09 8.05 -9.15
N VAL A 530 -1.28 8.65 -8.27
CA VAL A 530 -1.60 8.80 -6.84
C VAL A 530 -1.46 10.26 -6.46
N MET A 531 -2.61 10.90 -6.27
CA MET A 531 -2.73 12.23 -5.70
C MET A 531 -2.55 12.13 -4.18
N TYR A 532 -1.73 13.00 -3.61
CA TYR A 532 -1.65 13.29 -2.18
C TYR A 532 -2.09 14.74 -1.97
N TYR A 533 -2.90 15.00 -0.95
CA TYR A 533 -3.46 16.33 -0.65
C TYR A 533 -3.76 16.44 0.85
N ARG A 534 -3.92 17.67 1.37
CA ARG A 534 -4.46 17.87 2.72
C ARG A 534 -5.95 18.15 2.70
N ASP A 535 -6.68 17.54 3.62
CA ASP A 535 -8.08 17.87 3.83
C ASP A 535 -8.28 19.10 4.73
N GLU A 536 -9.54 19.48 4.96
CA GLU A 536 -9.94 20.58 5.84
C GLU A 536 -9.27 20.50 7.22
N ASN A 537 -9.07 19.28 7.74
CA ASN A 537 -8.45 18.97 9.04
C ASN A 537 -6.92 18.98 9.01
N GLN A 538 -6.28 19.45 7.93
CA GLN A 538 -4.85 19.38 7.66
C GLN A 538 -4.27 17.96 7.61
N THR A 539 -5.11 16.92 7.48
CA THR A 539 -4.64 15.53 7.42
C THR A 539 -4.24 15.16 6.00
N LEU A 540 -3.05 14.54 5.85
CA LEU A 540 -2.57 14.08 4.56
C LEU A 540 -3.40 12.86 4.10
N LYS A 541 -4.23 13.06 3.08
CA LYS A 541 -4.98 12.02 2.39
C LYS A 541 -4.32 11.69 1.05
N HIS A 542 -4.81 10.62 0.43
CA HIS A 542 -4.46 10.25 -0.93
C HIS A 542 -5.71 9.80 -1.68
N HIS A 543 -5.69 9.95 -3.00
CA HIS A 543 -6.70 9.42 -3.92
C HIS A 543 -5.99 8.73 -5.09
N SER A 544 -6.56 7.62 -5.57
CA SER A 544 -5.93 6.79 -6.60
C SER A 544 -6.71 6.90 -7.90
N PHE A 545 -6.03 7.25 -8.98
CA PHE A 545 -6.58 7.22 -10.34
C PHE A 545 -5.86 6.15 -11.18
N VAL A 546 -6.54 5.60 -12.18
CA VAL A 546 -5.92 4.79 -13.24
C VAL A 546 -6.52 5.21 -14.58
N ALA A 547 -5.68 5.78 -15.45
CA ALA A 547 -6.04 5.94 -16.84
C ALA A 547 -5.87 4.60 -17.59
N VAL A 548 -6.89 4.27 -18.37
CA VAL A 548 -7.02 3.08 -19.22
C VAL A 548 -7.02 3.56 -20.66
N SER A 549 -6.20 2.96 -21.52
CA SER A 549 -6.06 3.38 -22.92
C SER A 549 -5.78 2.21 -23.86
N ASP A 550 -6.29 2.32 -25.09
CA ASP A 550 -5.94 1.49 -26.23
C ASP A 550 -4.65 1.97 -26.94
N ASP A 551 -4.19 3.20 -26.67
CA ASP A 551 -2.90 3.70 -27.15
C ASP A 551 -1.74 2.96 -26.49
N LYS A 552 -0.82 2.45 -27.32
CA LYS A 552 0.34 1.65 -26.93
C LYS A 552 1.66 2.39 -27.15
N ASN A 553 1.63 3.67 -27.57
CA ASN A 553 2.83 4.43 -27.90
C ASN A 553 3.66 4.88 -26.69
N HIS A 554 3.04 4.94 -25.49
CA HIS A 554 3.71 5.27 -24.21
C HIS A 554 4.64 6.48 -24.33
N ASN A 555 4.10 7.62 -24.78
CA ASN A 555 4.89 8.81 -25.11
C ASN A 555 4.39 10.09 -24.41
N ALA A 556 5.08 11.20 -24.64
CA ALA A 556 4.72 12.51 -24.09
C ALA A 556 3.29 12.98 -24.46
N THR A 557 2.77 12.59 -25.63
CA THR A 557 1.39 12.89 -26.06
C THR A 557 0.36 12.12 -25.25
N THR A 558 0.60 10.82 -25.00
CA THR A 558 -0.24 10.02 -24.10
C THR A 558 -0.28 10.67 -22.71
N ILE A 559 0.88 11.13 -22.20
CA ILE A 559 0.97 11.84 -20.91
C ILE A 559 0.24 13.18 -20.90
N PHE A 560 0.40 14.02 -21.94
CA PHE A 560 -0.34 15.28 -22.06
C PHE A 560 -1.86 15.03 -22.04
N SER A 561 -2.33 14.02 -22.77
CA SER A 561 -3.75 13.64 -22.81
C SER A 561 -4.27 13.20 -21.43
N ILE A 562 -3.49 12.40 -20.70
CA ILE A 562 -3.81 11.98 -19.32
C ILE A 562 -3.83 13.18 -18.36
N VAL A 563 -2.85 14.08 -18.42
CA VAL A 563 -2.80 15.29 -17.56
C VAL A 563 -4.00 16.20 -17.84
N LYS A 564 -4.40 16.33 -19.11
CA LYS A 564 -5.51 17.19 -19.55
C LYS A 564 -6.87 16.78 -19.01
N ASP A 565 -7.15 15.48 -18.87
CA ASP A 565 -8.35 15.00 -18.14
C ASP A 565 -8.15 14.95 -16.62
N LEU A 566 -6.93 14.66 -16.14
CA LEU A 566 -6.63 14.56 -14.71
C LEU A 566 -6.81 15.88 -13.96
N VAL A 567 -6.26 17.01 -14.44
CA VAL A 567 -6.27 18.28 -13.69
C VAL A 567 -7.70 18.76 -13.36
N PRO A 568 -8.69 18.72 -14.28
CA PRO A 568 -10.10 18.94 -13.97
C PRO A 568 -10.70 18.02 -12.89
N ARG A 569 -10.09 16.88 -12.58
CA ARG A 569 -10.49 16.00 -11.45
C ARG A 569 -9.77 16.36 -10.16
N LEU A 570 -8.50 16.78 -10.22
CA LEU A 570 -7.77 17.30 -9.07
C LEU A 570 -8.51 18.49 -8.46
N VAL A 571 -9.01 19.42 -9.29
CA VAL A 571 -9.81 20.58 -8.87
C VAL A 571 -11.15 20.17 -8.23
N LYS A 572 -11.78 19.07 -8.66
CA LYS A 572 -13.01 18.55 -8.01
C LYS A 572 -12.76 17.99 -6.60
N ILE A 573 -11.52 17.57 -6.30
CA ILE A 573 -11.13 17.07 -4.97
C ILE A 573 -10.57 18.21 -4.10
N VAL A 574 -9.85 19.16 -4.69
CA VAL A 574 -9.28 20.33 -4.03
C VAL A 574 -9.71 21.60 -4.80
N PRO A 575 -10.86 22.22 -4.47
CA PRO A 575 -11.38 23.38 -5.20
C PRO A 575 -10.51 24.65 -5.11
N SER A 576 -9.58 24.73 -4.14
CA SER A 576 -8.63 25.84 -3.99
C SER A 576 -7.24 25.54 -4.56
N LEU A 577 -7.11 24.52 -5.41
CA LEU A 577 -5.83 24.08 -5.99
C LEU A 577 -5.17 25.20 -6.81
N LYS A 578 -3.95 25.58 -6.44
CA LYS A 578 -3.10 26.59 -7.11
C LYS A 578 -1.83 25.98 -7.72
N LEU A 579 -1.36 24.84 -7.21
CA LEU A 579 -0.10 24.22 -7.65
C LEU A 579 -0.14 22.69 -7.58
N VAL A 580 0.27 22.05 -8.68
CA VAL A 580 0.46 20.59 -8.76
C VAL A 580 1.95 20.24 -8.75
N HIS A 581 2.36 19.34 -7.85
CA HIS A 581 3.70 18.77 -7.80
C HIS A 581 3.70 17.37 -8.44
N TYR A 582 4.04 17.30 -9.73
CA TYR A 582 4.19 16.03 -10.44
C TYR A 582 5.49 15.32 -10.05
N TRP A 583 5.42 13.99 -9.91
CA TRP A 583 6.57 13.12 -9.58
C TRP A 583 6.55 11.86 -10.45
N THR A 584 7.56 11.70 -11.31
CA THR A 584 7.65 10.60 -12.29
C THR A 584 9.05 9.98 -12.36
N ASP A 585 9.21 8.80 -12.96
CA ASP A 585 10.55 8.40 -13.44
C ASP A 585 10.97 9.30 -14.62
N SER A 586 12.18 9.07 -15.11
CA SER A 586 12.96 9.90 -16.02
C SER A 586 13.11 9.42 -17.49
N PRO A 587 12.35 8.43 -18.05
CA PRO A 587 12.50 8.07 -19.46
C PRO A 587 12.12 9.24 -20.38
N THR A 588 12.99 9.52 -21.34
CA THR A 588 12.89 10.69 -22.23
C THR A 588 11.67 10.65 -23.14
N ALA A 589 11.30 9.48 -23.68
CA ALA A 589 10.14 9.34 -24.55
C ALA A 589 8.80 9.73 -23.88
N GLN A 590 8.74 9.71 -22.55
CA GLN A 590 7.53 9.91 -21.75
C GLN A 590 7.56 11.24 -21.01
N TYR A 591 8.39 11.32 -19.96
CA TYR A 591 8.27 12.37 -18.94
C TYR A 591 9.35 13.44 -19.02
N ARG A 592 10.58 13.10 -19.47
CA ARG A 592 11.75 14.00 -19.41
C ARG A 592 12.14 14.47 -20.82
N ASN A 593 11.34 15.37 -21.39
CA ASN A 593 11.49 15.89 -22.75
C ASN A 593 10.93 17.32 -22.89
N LYS A 594 11.20 17.92 -24.05
CA LYS A 594 10.76 19.28 -24.40
C LYS A 594 9.24 19.48 -24.34
N THR A 595 8.43 18.49 -24.71
CA THR A 595 6.96 18.58 -24.68
C THR A 595 6.42 18.70 -23.25
N ILE A 596 6.95 17.91 -22.31
CA ILE A 596 6.58 18.01 -20.90
C ILE A 596 7.11 19.31 -20.27
N PHE A 597 8.29 19.79 -20.69
CA PHE A 597 8.78 21.10 -20.25
C PHE A 597 7.89 22.26 -20.76
N SER A 598 7.41 22.21 -22.00
CA SER A 598 6.42 23.17 -22.50
C SER A 598 5.08 23.09 -21.76
N LEU A 599 4.58 21.87 -21.48
CA LEU A 599 3.39 21.64 -20.67
C LEU A 599 3.51 22.25 -19.27
N VAL A 600 4.67 22.13 -18.62
CA VAL A 600 4.95 22.75 -17.31
C VAL A 600 4.97 24.27 -17.42
N SER A 601 5.57 24.82 -18.48
CA SER A 601 5.67 26.27 -18.72
C SER A 601 4.29 26.92 -18.93
N ASP A 602 3.45 26.29 -19.75
CA ASP A 602 2.09 26.76 -20.08
C ASP A 602 1.02 26.31 -19.07
N HIS A 603 1.37 25.53 -18.03
CA HIS A 603 0.38 24.88 -17.15
C HIS A 603 -0.61 25.88 -16.52
N HIS A 604 -0.12 27.07 -16.15
CA HIS A 604 -0.94 28.15 -15.60
C HIS A 604 -1.99 28.66 -16.60
N GLU A 605 -1.65 28.74 -17.89
CA GLU A 605 -2.58 29.16 -18.95
C GLU A 605 -3.55 28.02 -19.34
N LEU A 606 -3.02 26.80 -19.48
CA LEU A 606 -3.77 25.60 -19.86
C LEU A 606 -4.82 25.18 -18.82
N PHE A 607 -4.57 25.45 -17.54
CA PHE A 607 -5.38 24.97 -16.42
C PHE A 607 -5.84 26.10 -15.50
N ASN A 608 -6.36 27.19 -16.06
CA ASN A 608 -7.13 28.22 -15.36
C ASN A 608 -6.43 28.82 -14.11
N GLY A 609 -5.12 29.07 -14.19
CA GLY A 609 -4.32 29.68 -13.11
C GLY A 609 -3.56 28.69 -12.23
N ILE A 610 -3.57 27.39 -12.54
CA ILE A 610 -2.88 26.37 -11.74
C ILE A 610 -1.42 26.24 -12.21
N PHE A 611 -0.45 26.54 -11.33
CA PHE A 611 0.97 26.32 -11.59
C PHE A 611 1.36 24.83 -11.51
N ALA A 612 2.53 24.48 -12.04
CA ALA A 612 3.09 23.13 -11.93
C ALA A 612 4.58 23.13 -11.57
N SER A 613 4.96 22.18 -10.70
CA SER A 613 6.32 21.67 -10.62
C SER A 613 6.36 20.23 -11.13
N TRP A 614 7.40 19.87 -11.87
CA TRP A 614 7.66 18.51 -12.32
C TRP A 614 8.99 18.03 -11.76
N ASN A 615 8.93 16.93 -11.02
CA ASN A 615 10.05 16.33 -10.31
C ASN A 615 10.30 14.93 -10.87
N TYR A 616 11.56 14.56 -10.92
CA TYR A 616 11.99 13.28 -11.47
C TYR A 616 12.79 12.49 -10.44
N PHE A 617 12.51 11.19 -10.33
CA PHE A 617 13.41 10.26 -9.69
C PHE A 617 14.68 10.05 -10.54
N GLU A 618 15.80 9.68 -9.90
CA GLU A 618 17.00 9.23 -10.62
C GLU A 618 16.71 7.88 -11.32
N ALA A 619 17.18 7.75 -12.56
CA ALA A 619 16.83 6.66 -13.47
C ALA A 619 16.89 5.25 -12.85
N GLY A 620 15.78 4.53 -12.95
CA GLY A 620 15.62 3.16 -12.42
C GLY A 620 15.22 3.09 -10.94
N HIS A 621 14.89 4.23 -10.32
CA HIS A 621 14.40 4.34 -8.95
C HIS A 621 13.02 5.01 -8.83
N GLY A 622 12.27 5.20 -9.92
CA GLY A 622 10.93 5.82 -9.90
C GLY A 622 9.81 5.02 -9.23
N LYS A 623 10.09 3.79 -8.81
CA LYS A 623 9.14 2.84 -8.22
C LYS A 623 8.45 3.37 -6.97
N GLY A 624 7.18 3.03 -6.80
CA GLY A 624 6.38 3.57 -5.70
C GLY A 624 4.97 2.98 -5.59
N PRO A 625 3.95 3.79 -5.27
CA PRO A 625 2.59 3.30 -5.07
C PRO A 625 1.93 2.88 -6.39
N CYS A 626 2.35 3.47 -7.52
CA CYS A 626 1.82 3.17 -8.87
C CYS A 626 2.05 1.69 -9.26
N ASP A 627 3.23 1.11 -8.95
CA ASP A 627 3.49 -0.34 -9.09
C ASP A 627 2.40 -1.19 -8.39
N GLY A 628 2.03 -0.78 -7.18
CA GLY A 628 1.09 -1.51 -6.33
C GLY A 628 -0.36 -1.41 -6.79
N ILE A 629 -0.77 -0.25 -7.33
CA ILE A 629 -2.09 -0.04 -7.92
C ILE A 629 -2.18 -0.81 -9.25
N GLY A 630 -1.21 -0.63 -10.15
CA GLY A 630 -1.17 -1.37 -11.42
C GLY A 630 -1.18 -2.89 -11.21
N GLY A 631 -0.36 -3.40 -10.27
CA GLY A 631 -0.37 -4.81 -9.88
C GLY A 631 -1.66 -5.29 -9.22
N THR A 632 -2.42 -4.39 -8.58
CA THR A 632 -3.71 -4.69 -7.96
C THR A 632 -4.85 -4.70 -8.97
N VAL A 633 -5.00 -3.66 -9.81
CA VAL A 633 -6.06 -3.60 -10.84
C VAL A 633 -5.89 -4.73 -11.85
N LYS A 634 -4.67 -4.97 -12.35
CA LYS A 634 -4.38 -6.12 -13.22
C LYS A 634 -4.72 -7.47 -12.59
N ARG A 635 -4.66 -7.59 -11.25
CA ARG A 635 -5.06 -8.78 -10.49
C ARG A 635 -6.58 -8.85 -10.26
N LEU A 636 -7.28 -7.72 -10.15
CA LEU A 636 -8.74 -7.69 -10.05
C LEU A 636 -9.38 -8.08 -11.38
N ALA A 637 -8.91 -7.56 -12.51
CA ALA A 637 -9.34 -7.95 -13.86
C ALA A 637 -9.11 -9.46 -14.11
N ASP A 638 -7.91 -9.95 -13.82
CA ASP A 638 -7.56 -11.38 -13.80
C ASP A 638 -8.56 -12.22 -12.97
N GLU A 639 -8.99 -11.71 -11.81
CA GLU A 639 -9.90 -12.42 -10.91
C GLU A 639 -11.37 -12.29 -11.29
N ALA A 640 -11.78 -11.28 -12.06
CA ALA A 640 -13.12 -11.17 -12.62
C ALA A 640 -13.32 -12.16 -13.78
N VAL A 641 -12.37 -12.18 -14.73
CA VAL A 641 -12.36 -13.14 -15.85
C VAL A 641 -12.30 -14.59 -15.35
N LYS A 642 -11.46 -14.88 -14.35
CA LYS A 642 -11.32 -16.23 -13.74
C LYS A 642 -12.48 -16.64 -12.81
N ARG A 643 -13.53 -15.82 -12.71
CA ARG A 643 -14.79 -16.13 -12.01
C ARG A 643 -16.00 -16.08 -12.96
N GLU A 644 -15.78 -15.91 -14.26
CA GLU A 644 -16.85 -15.70 -15.27
C GLU A 644 -17.72 -14.47 -14.95
N ALA A 645 -17.18 -13.52 -14.18
CA ALA A 645 -17.90 -12.32 -13.73
C ALA A 645 -17.76 -11.12 -14.69
N ALA A 646 -16.74 -11.16 -15.56
CA ALA A 646 -16.54 -10.20 -16.64
C ALA A 646 -15.83 -10.88 -17.81
N VAL A 647 -16.10 -10.40 -19.03
CA VAL A 647 -15.30 -10.67 -20.22
C VAL A 647 -14.53 -9.39 -20.52
N ILE A 648 -13.21 -9.50 -20.73
CA ILE A 648 -12.34 -8.36 -20.99
C ILE A 648 -11.46 -8.71 -22.19
N GLN A 649 -11.82 -8.18 -23.36
CA GLN A 649 -11.11 -8.38 -24.61
C GLN A 649 -10.25 -7.17 -24.97
N ASP A 650 -10.72 -5.95 -24.74
CA ASP A 650 -10.01 -4.71 -25.09
C ASP A 650 -9.94 -3.68 -23.93
N ALA A 651 -9.53 -2.45 -24.25
CA ALA A 651 -9.46 -1.34 -23.29
C ALA A 651 -10.84 -0.78 -22.89
N ASN A 652 -11.84 -0.86 -23.78
CA ASN A 652 -13.20 -0.41 -23.54
C ASN A 652 -13.90 -1.35 -22.54
N ASP A 653 -13.82 -2.66 -22.76
CA ASP A 653 -14.28 -3.69 -21.81
C ASP A 653 -13.62 -3.50 -20.44
N PHE A 654 -12.29 -3.29 -20.43
CA PHE A 654 -11.53 -3.09 -19.20
C PHE A 654 -12.05 -1.87 -18.42
N TYR A 655 -12.28 -0.74 -19.10
CA TYR A 655 -12.80 0.47 -18.48
C TYR A 655 -14.27 0.32 -18.05
N ALA A 656 -15.11 -0.35 -18.84
CA ALA A 656 -16.52 -0.60 -18.52
C ALA A 656 -16.65 -1.50 -17.27
N TRP A 657 -15.88 -2.59 -17.19
CA TRP A 657 -15.80 -3.44 -16.00
C TRP A 657 -15.26 -2.66 -14.79
N ALA A 658 -14.15 -1.95 -14.94
CA ALA A 658 -13.51 -1.22 -13.84
C ALA A 658 -14.40 -0.08 -13.30
N SER A 659 -15.20 0.56 -14.16
CA SER A 659 -16.19 1.57 -13.75
C SER A 659 -17.34 0.98 -12.93
N GLN A 660 -17.69 -0.30 -13.15
CA GLN A 660 -18.73 -1.01 -12.36
C GLN A 660 -18.19 -1.49 -11.01
N GLU A 661 -16.96 -2.01 -10.95
CA GLU A 661 -16.25 -2.38 -9.70
C GLU A 661 -15.82 -1.16 -8.85
N ARG A 662 -16.12 0.06 -9.29
CA ARG A 662 -15.84 1.29 -8.53
C ARG A 662 -16.60 1.36 -7.20
N GLU A 663 -17.76 0.71 -7.08
CA GLU A 663 -18.47 0.59 -5.79
C GLU A 663 -17.71 -0.26 -4.76
N ALA A 664 -16.73 -1.07 -5.19
CA ALA A 664 -15.94 -1.96 -4.35
C ALA A 664 -14.50 -1.49 -4.10
N SER A 665 -14.08 -0.34 -4.64
CA SER A 665 -12.68 0.12 -4.53
C SER A 665 -12.49 1.65 -4.56
N ASP A 666 -11.57 2.16 -3.75
CA ASP A 666 -11.18 3.58 -3.66
C ASP A 666 -10.31 4.04 -4.87
N ILE A 667 -10.60 3.53 -6.08
CA ILE A 667 -9.86 3.82 -7.32
C ILE A 667 -10.81 4.47 -8.32
N GLU A 668 -10.43 5.62 -8.85
CA GLU A 668 -11.12 6.26 -9.96
C GLU A 668 -10.50 5.86 -11.30
N TYR A 669 -11.33 5.35 -12.21
CA TYR A 669 -10.93 5.01 -13.56
C TYR A 669 -11.21 6.15 -14.52
N VAL A 670 -10.30 6.30 -15.49
CA VAL A 670 -10.40 7.24 -16.61
C VAL A 670 -10.16 6.47 -17.89
N PHE A 671 -10.91 6.79 -18.95
CA PHE A 671 -10.59 6.32 -20.30
C PHE A 671 -9.92 7.45 -21.08
N VAL A 672 -8.82 7.15 -21.77
CA VAL A 672 -8.16 8.07 -22.71
C VAL A 672 -7.98 7.31 -24.01
N SER A 673 -8.75 7.66 -25.04
CA SER A 673 -8.69 6.94 -26.31
C SER A 673 -7.44 7.30 -27.11
N LYS A 674 -7.07 6.43 -28.04
CA LYS A 674 -6.08 6.71 -29.08
C LYS A 674 -6.47 7.91 -29.95
N ASP A 675 -7.76 8.16 -30.15
CA ASP A 675 -8.24 9.32 -30.92
C ASP A 675 -8.08 10.63 -30.12
N ASP A 676 -8.28 10.60 -28.80
CA ASP A 676 -7.92 11.72 -27.90
C ASP A 676 -6.41 11.98 -27.98
N CYS A 677 -5.59 10.92 -27.94
CA CYS A 677 -4.13 11.05 -28.11
C CYS A 677 -3.77 11.66 -29.46
N ALA A 678 -4.45 11.28 -30.55
CA ALA A 678 -4.22 11.82 -31.88
C ALA A 678 -4.64 13.30 -32.01
N ALA A 679 -5.79 13.69 -31.45
CA ALA A 679 -6.24 15.08 -31.42
C ALA A 679 -5.29 15.96 -30.59
N ASN A 680 -4.89 15.50 -29.40
CA ASN A 680 -3.92 16.20 -28.57
C ASN A 680 -2.51 16.26 -29.21
N ALA A 681 -2.13 15.29 -30.07
CA ALA A 681 -0.89 15.38 -30.85
C ALA A 681 -0.90 16.59 -31.81
N GLN A 682 -2.04 16.87 -32.45
CA GLN A 682 -2.21 18.01 -33.33
C GLN A 682 -2.20 19.33 -32.55
N GLU A 683 -2.80 19.36 -31.36
CA GLU A 683 -2.73 20.52 -30.46
C GLU A 683 -1.29 20.81 -30.02
N ILE A 684 -0.52 19.79 -29.62
CA ILE A 684 0.91 19.89 -29.28
C ILE A 684 1.70 20.49 -30.44
N THR A 685 1.53 19.97 -31.66
CA THR A 685 2.21 20.50 -32.86
C THR A 685 1.79 21.94 -33.18
N LYS A 686 0.52 22.29 -33.00
CA LYS A 686 0.00 23.65 -33.24
C LYS A 686 0.49 24.66 -32.20
N ARG A 687 0.58 24.26 -30.92
CA ARG A 687 0.92 25.13 -29.79
C ARG A 687 2.44 25.28 -29.60
N TRP A 688 3.20 24.23 -29.92
CA TRP A 688 4.64 24.14 -29.68
C TRP A 688 5.43 23.66 -30.93
N PRO A 689 5.23 24.26 -32.12
CA PRO A 689 5.75 23.72 -33.40
C PRO A 689 7.28 23.59 -33.42
N SER A 690 7.98 24.61 -32.90
CA SER A 690 9.44 24.77 -33.04
C SER A 690 10.15 24.92 -31.69
N VAL A 691 9.72 24.17 -30.66
CA VAL A 691 10.40 24.20 -29.35
C VAL A 691 11.74 23.45 -29.41
N LYS A 692 12.80 24.11 -28.91
CA LYS A 692 14.14 23.52 -28.76
C LYS A 692 14.24 22.67 -27.48
N ALA A 693 15.16 21.70 -27.46
CA ALA A 693 15.45 20.94 -26.25
C ALA A 693 16.30 21.76 -25.27
N ILE A 694 16.08 21.59 -23.96
CA ILE A 694 16.91 22.27 -22.94
C ILE A 694 18.25 21.53 -22.82
N ALA A 695 19.36 22.24 -23.00
CA ALA A 695 20.70 21.69 -22.84
C ALA A 695 20.86 21.01 -21.47
N GLY A 696 21.45 19.81 -21.45
CA GLY A 696 21.64 19.06 -20.20
C GLY A 696 20.36 18.51 -19.56
N THR A 697 19.22 18.43 -20.28
CA THR A 697 17.93 17.85 -19.81
C THR A 697 18.08 16.59 -18.94
N LEU A 698 18.96 15.65 -19.31
CA LEU A 698 19.19 14.41 -18.56
C LEU A 698 19.81 14.59 -17.16
N LYS A 699 20.44 15.74 -16.88
CA LYS A 699 20.98 16.11 -15.57
C LYS A 699 19.96 16.85 -14.69
N LEU A 700 18.80 17.25 -15.23
CA LEU A 700 17.76 17.96 -14.49
C LEU A 700 16.85 16.98 -13.74
N HIS A 701 16.45 17.33 -12.52
CA HIS A 701 15.47 16.56 -11.75
C HIS A 701 14.31 17.38 -11.19
N ALA A 702 14.36 18.71 -11.27
CA ALA A 702 13.21 19.56 -10.99
C ALA A 702 13.07 20.66 -12.04
N VAL A 703 11.83 20.94 -12.42
CA VAL A 703 11.40 22.01 -13.32
C VAL A 703 10.13 22.62 -12.73
N VAL A 704 10.00 23.95 -12.73
CA VAL A 704 8.79 24.66 -12.28
C VAL A 704 8.38 25.68 -13.32
N GLY A 705 7.09 25.73 -13.66
CA GLY A 705 6.52 26.73 -14.56
C GLY A 705 6.23 28.02 -13.82
N VAL A 706 6.66 29.15 -14.38
CA VAL A 706 6.42 30.50 -13.81
C VAL A 706 5.35 31.27 -14.62
N GLY A 707 4.83 30.68 -15.69
CA GLY A 707 4.10 31.40 -16.74
C GLY A 707 5.06 32.09 -17.73
N ASP A 708 4.51 32.88 -18.66
CA ASP A 708 5.25 33.68 -19.64
C ASP A 708 6.34 32.92 -20.43
N GLN A 709 6.14 31.63 -20.70
CA GLN A 709 7.12 30.73 -21.32
C GLN A 709 8.42 30.52 -20.49
N LYS A 710 8.44 30.86 -19.20
CA LYS A 710 9.60 30.75 -18.30
C LYS A 710 9.54 29.50 -17.42
N LEU A 711 10.68 28.80 -17.33
CA LEU A 711 10.90 27.67 -16.46
C LEU A 711 12.02 27.95 -15.45
N LEU A 712 11.86 27.47 -14.22
CA LEU A 712 12.93 27.38 -13.22
C LEU A 712 13.42 25.94 -13.17
N ILE A 713 14.68 25.71 -13.52
CA ILE A 713 15.28 24.36 -13.68
C ILE A 713 16.36 24.09 -12.63
N ARG A 714 16.51 22.81 -12.23
CA ARG A 714 17.51 22.39 -11.23
C ARG A 714 17.95 20.93 -11.34
N HIS A 715 19.21 20.67 -11.01
CA HIS A 715 19.81 19.33 -10.99
C HIS A 715 19.26 18.38 -9.92
N LEU A 716 18.73 18.92 -8.82
CA LEU A 716 18.13 18.18 -7.71
C LEU A 716 16.89 18.91 -7.19
N SER A 717 15.85 18.15 -6.86
CA SER A 717 14.62 18.69 -6.28
C SER A 717 14.88 19.22 -4.88
N CYS A 718 14.40 20.42 -4.59
CA CYS A 718 14.67 21.12 -3.34
C CYS A 718 13.38 21.61 -2.69
N TYR A 719 13.11 21.12 -1.49
CA TYR A 719 12.02 21.52 -0.60
C TYR A 719 12.63 21.87 0.76
N CYS A 720 13.61 22.79 0.78
CA CYS A 720 14.03 23.46 2.00
C CYS A 720 13.07 24.60 2.33
N ASP A 721 13.21 25.22 3.49
CA ASP A 721 12.25 26.20 4.01
C ASP A 721 12.24 27.49 3.14
N LYS A 722 13.38 27.80 2.49
CA LYS A 722 13.50 28.82 1.43
C LYS A 722 12.87 28.43 0.08
N CYS A 723 12.59 27.15 -0.18
CA CYS A 723 11.94 26.64 -1.40
C CYS A 723 10.47 26.28 -1.13
N SER A 724 9.79 27.11 -0.34
CA SER A 724 8.37 26.97 -0.04
C SER A 724 7.57 27.51 -1.22
N MET A 725 7.00 26.60 -2.01
CA MET A 725 6.38 26.88 -3.32
C MET A 725 4.99 27.50 -3.19
N HIS A 726 4.91 28.66 -2.53
CA HIS A 726 3.65 29.33 -2.23
C HIS A 726 3.49 30.52 -3.18
N PRO A 727 2.64 30.44 -4.22
CA PRO A 727 2.26 31.60 -5.00
C PRO A 727 1.40 32.52 -4.12
N GLU A 728 1.96 33.64 -3.68
CA GLU A 728 1.19 34.74 -3.08
C GLU A 728 0.34 35.44 -4.15
N ALA A 729 -0.72 36.11 -3.71
CA ALA A 729 -1.89 36.38 -4.56
C ALA A 729 -1.65 37.33 -5.76
N ASP A 730 -0.64 38.20 -5.70
CA ASP A 730 -0.48 39.30 -6.66
C ASP A 730 0.71 39.19 -7.62
N HIS A 731 1.87 38.61 -7.22
CA HIS A 731 3.09 38.66 -8.04
C HIS A 731 3.97 37.40 -7.99
N GLN A 732 4.52 37.07 -9.17
CA GLN A 732 5.31 35.92 -9.66
C GLN A 732 6.46 35.31 -8.79
N VAL A 733 6.60 35.64 -7.50
CA VAL A 733 7.78 35.27 -6.69
C VAL A 733 7.63 33.88 -6.04
N LEU A 734 8.00 32.84 -6.78
CA LEU A 734 8.31 31.54 -6.19
C LEU A 734 9.56 31.68 -5.30
N ASN A 735 9.38 31.71 -3.99
CA ASN A 735 10.51 31.71 -3.05
C ASN A 735 11.36 30.45 -3.26
N MET A 736 12.62 30.67 -3.61
CA MET A 736 13.57 29.64 -4.05
C MET A 736 14.97 29.98 -3.55
N CYS A 737 15.75 28.96 -3.17
CA CYS A 737 17.16 29.15 -2.83
C CYS A 737 18.06 29.11 -4.08
N ASP A 738 19.20 29.79 -3.97
CA ASP A 738 20.25 30.18 -4.93
C ASP A 738 20.77 29.12 -5.94
N GLY A 739 20.27 27.87 -5.89
CA GLY A 739 20.61 26.79 -6.82
C GLY A 739 19.53 26.50 -7.89
N TRP A 740 18.57 27.40 -8.11
CA TRP A 740 17.62 27.33 -9.23
C TRP A 740 18.05 28.29 -10.35
N VAL A 741 17.85 27.90 -11.61
CA VAL A 741 18.23 28.70 -12.79
C VAL A 741 17.00 28.96 -13.66
N THR A 742 16.79 30.20 -14.09
CA THR A 742 15.72 30.55 -15.04
C THR A 742 16.11 30.20 -16.47
N HIS A 743 15.19 29.61 -17.22
CA HIS A 743 15.33 29.24 -18.62
C HIS A 743 14.07 29.62 -19.40
N ASN A 744 14.24 30.31 -20.53
CA ASN A 744 13.13 30.70 -21.40
C ASN A 744 12.87 29.58 -22.42
N VAL A 745 11.64 29.12 -22.55
CA VAL A 745 11.25 28.13 -23.57
C VAL A 745 11.17 28.82 -24.93
N ILE A 746 12.28 28.80 -25.67
CA ILE A 746 12.36 29.44 -26.99
C ILE A 746 11.35 28.80 -27.94
N ARG A 747 10.38 29.60 -28.37
CA ARG A 747 9.52 29.35 -29.54
C ARG A 747 10.08 30.14 -30.71
N CYS A 748 10.34 29.48 -31.82
CA CYS A 748 10.50 30.17 -33.10
C CYS A 748 9.12 30.45 -33.68
N ASP A 749 8.47 31.49 -33.15
CA ASP A 749 7.25 32.04 -33.74
C ASP A 749 7.60 32.68 -35.10
N SER A 750 6.77 32.47 -36.12
CA SER A 750 7.05 32.92 -37.51
C SER A 750 6.88 34.42 -37.73
N HIS A 751 6.64 35.19 -36.67
CA HIS A 751 6.45 36.64 -36.67
C HIS A 751 7.10 37.27 -35.44
N ALA A 752 8.37 37.66 -35.58
CA ALA A 752 9.10 38.52 -34.64
C ALA A 752 9.98 39.49 -35.45
N ASP A 753 10.06 40.75 -35.02
CA ASP A 753 10.56 41.84 -35.87
C ASP A 753 12.07 41.77 -36.19
N PRO A 754 12.52 42.34 -37.33
CA PRO A 754 13.91 42.20 -37.79
C PRO A 754 15.01 42.75 -36.86
N ILE A 755 14.64 43.52 -35.84
CA ILE A 755 15.55 44.30 -35.00
C ILE A 755 16.33 43.41 -34.02
N THR A 756 15.75 42.32 -33.52
CA THR A 756 16.39 41.46 -32.49
C THR A 756 17.62 40.70 -33.03
N ASN A 757 17.68 40.43 -34.34
CA ASN A 757 18.79 39.68 -34.94
C ASN A 757 20.10 40.48 -35.07
N VAL A 758 20.06 41.81 -34.99
CA VAL A 758 21.25 42.67 -35.19
C VAL A 758 22.26 42.53 -34.05
N LEU A 759 21.79 42.28 -32.81
CA LEU A 759 22.64 42.26 -31.61
C LEU A 759 23.38 40.94 -31.34
N LEU A 760 23.09 39.87 -32.09
CA LEU A 760 23.80 38.58 -31.99
C LEU A 760 24.95 38.41 -32.99
N SER A 761 25.12 39.34 -33.94
CA SER A 761 26.16 39.26 -34.97
C SER A 761 27.60 39.60 -34.48
N ALA A 762 27.81 39.74 -33.17
CA ALA A 762 28.99 40.41 -32.60
C ALA A 762 29.87 39.54 -31.69
N LYS A 763 29.94 38.21 -31.92
CA LYS A 763 31.07 37.32 -31.54
C LYS A 763 30.84 35.87 -32.02
N GLY A 764 31.83 35.29 -32.72
CA GLY A 764 31.92 33.84 -32.97
C GLY A 764 31.24 33.34 -34.27
N THR A 765 32.05 32.79 -35.18
CA THR A 765 31.61 32.30 -36.50
C THR A 765 30.82 31.00 -36.41
N THR A 766 29.50 31.09 -36.18
CA THR A 766 28.63 29.90 -36.02
C THR A 766 28.31 29.28 -37.39
N ARG A 767 28.78 28.05 -37.65
CA ARG A 767 28.68 27.37 -38.96
C ARG A 767 27.35 26.60 -39.18
N LEU A 768 26.19 27.20 -38.85
CA LEU A 768 24.87 26.56 -38.94
C LEU A 768 24.61 25.85 -40.28
N TYR A 769 24.38 24.53 -40.27
CA TYR A 769 23.95 23.75 -41.44
C TYR A 769 22.42 23.67 -41.47
N SER A 770 21.83 23.80 -42.66
CA SER A 770 20.39 23.60 -42.83
C SER A 770 20.04 22.11 -42.73
N PRO A 771 18.97 21.74 -42.02
CA PRO A 771 18.29 20.46 -42.24
C PRO A 771 18.00 20.26 -43.73
N ASP A 772 18.00 19.00 -44.17
CA ASP A 772 17.97 18.56 -45.57
C ASP A 772 19.18 18.99 -46.44
N GLY A 773 20.13 19.76 -45.90
CA GLY A 773 21.39 20.13 -46.56
C GLY A 773 22.31 18.94 -46.78
N TRP A 774 23.20 19.02 -47.77
CA TRP A 774 24.11 17.93 -48.13
C TRP A 774 25.56 18.25 -47.74
N VAL A 775 26.25 17.24 -47.20
CA VAL A 775 27.61 17.34 -46.67
C VAL A 775 28.46 16.14 -47.04
N ALA A 776 29.78 16.37 -47.09
CA ALA A 776 30.79 15.31 -47.04
C ALA A 776 31.50 15.35 -45.68
N ALA A 777 31.65 14.19 -45.04
CA ALA A 777 32.23 14.07 -43.71
C ALA A 777 32.99 12.75 -43.54
N VAL A 778 33.86 12.67 -42.54
CA VAL A 778 34.76 11.54 -42.27
C VAL A 778 34.20 10.66 -41.15
N TYR A 779 34.17 9.34 -41.38
CA TYR A 779 34.10 8.33 -40.32
C TYR A 779 34.81 7.04 -40.79
N ASP A 780 35.26 6.20 -39.85
CA ASP A 780 36.09 5.01 -40.12
C ASP A 780 37.26 5.30 -41.11
N ASP A 781 37.94 6.44 -40.88
CA ASP A 781 39.07 7.00 -41.65
C ASP A 781 38.83 7.24 -43.16
N ASN A 782 37.57 7.12 -43.61
CA ASN A 782 37.13 7.35 -44.98
C ASN A 782 36.14 8.51 -45.06
N TRP A 783 36.02 9.17 -46.21
CA TRP A 783 35.00 10.20 -46.42
C TRP A 783 33.75 9.63 -47.11
N PHE A 784 32.59 10.09 -46.65
CA PHE A 784 31.28 9.71 -47.17
C PHE A 784 30.41 10.96 -47.39
N ILE A 785 29.41 10.84 -48.28
CA ILE A 785 28.40 11.89 -48.47
C ILE A 785 27.12 11.52 -47.73
N GLY A 786 26.42 12.53 -47.21
CA GLY A 786 25.16 12.33 -46.52
C GLY A 786 24.30 13.59 -46.46
N GLN A 787 23.06 13.40 -46.01
CA GLN A 787 22.08 14.46 -45.82
C GLN A 787 21.96 14.78 -44.32
N VAL A 788 21.99 16.06 -43.97
CA VAL A 788 21.85 16.56 -42.59
C VAL A 788 20.40 16.39 -42.13
N ILE A 789 20.22 15.65 -41.03
CA ILE A 789 18.94 15.50 -40.34
C ILE A 789 18.76 16.61 -39.30
N GLU A 790 19.80 16.86 -38.49
CA GLU A 790 19.77 17.75 -37.33
C GLU A 790 21.19 18.32 -37.09
N ASP A 791 21.27 19.53 -36.53
CA ASP A 791 22.51 20.32 -36.37
C ASP A 791 22.56 20.80 -34.90
N ASP A 792 23.55 20.36 -34.12
CA ASP A 792 23.72 20.74 -32.70
C ASP A 792 24.98 21.63 -32.53
N ALA A 793 25.33 22.01 -31.30
CA ALA A 793 26.40 22.96 -31.02
C ALA A 793 27.84 22.42 -31.25
N GLU A 794 28.02 21.09 -31.31
CA GLU A 794 29.32 20.42 -31.43
C GLU A 794 29.33 19.34 -32.53
N ASP A 795 28.21 18.62 -32.72
CA ASP A 795 28.03 17.53 -33.68
C ASP A 795 26.91 17.82 -34.71
N VAL A 796 27.03 17.24 -35.91
CA VAL A 796 26.01 17.23 -36.97
C VAL A 796 25.45 15.81 -37.13
N HIS A 797 24.12 15.66 -37.19
CA HIS A 797 23.47 14.37 -37.43
C HIS A 797 23.26 14.14 -38.93
N ILE A 798 23.95 13.14 -39.49
CA ILE A 798 24.01 12.90 -40.93
C ILE A 798 23.52 11.49 -41.25
N ASN A 799 22.63 11.38 -42.25
CA ASN A 799 22.25 10.11 -42.87
C ASN A 799 23.15 9.86 -44.09
N PHE A 800 24.01 8.84 -44.03
CA PHE A 800 25.05 8.60 -45.02
C PHE A 800 24.64 7.70 -46.19
N MET A 801 25.33 7.89 -47.31
CA MET A 801 25.22 7.06 -48.52
C MET A 801 26.43 6.13 -48.66
N THR A 802 26.16 4.88 -49.00
CA THR A 802 27.22 3.88 -49.28
C THR A 802 27.70 3.98 -50.73
N ALA A 803 28.98 3.70 -50.98
CA ALA A 803 29.56 3.69 -52.32
C ALA A 803 28.99 2.56 -53.23
N GLY A 804 29.03 2.79 -54.55
CA GLY A 804 28.58 1.86 -55.58
C GLY A 804 29.46 0.63 -55.74
N SER A 805 29.09 -0.47 -55.07
CA SER A 805 29.80 -1.77 -55.12
C SER A 805 29.61 -2.51 -56.47
N GLY A 806 30.62 -2.56 -57.34
CA GLY A 806 30.66 -3.41 -58.54
C GLY A 806 31.56 -2.84 -59.66
N LYS A 807 31.39 -3.31 -60.90
CA LYS A 807 31.96 -2.66 -62.12
C LYS A 807 31.23 -1.35 -62.48
N VAL A 808 30.79 -0.60 -61.46
CA VAL A 808 29.98 0.61 -61.60
C VAL A 808 30.88 1.83 -61.42
N LYS A 809 30.53 2.93 -62.10
CA LYS A 809 31.36 4.13 -62.23
C LYS A 809 31.81 4.69 -60.88
N GLN A 810 33.03 5.23 -60.84
CA GLN A 810 33.53 6.07 -59.75
C GLN A 810 32.52 7.18 -59.42
N ASN A 811 32.55 7.68 -58.18
CA ASN A 811 31.71 8.79 -57.70
C ASN A 811 30.19 8.50 -57.73
N THR A 812 29.80 7.22 -57.64
CA THR A 812 28.40 6.79 -57.52
C THR A 812 28.08 6.22 -56.14
N PHE A 813 26.88 6.55 -55.64
CA PHE A 813 26.43 6.31 -54.26
C PHE A 813 25.00 5.74 -54.24
N LYS A 814 24.66 5.02 -53.19
CA LYS A 814 23.34 4.41 -52.95
C LYS A 814 22.96 4.51 -51.46
N TRP A 815 21.68 4.74 -51.20
CA TRP A 815 21.15 4.61 -49.84
C TRP A 815 21.27 3.15 -49.36
N PRO A 816 21.77 2.89 -48.15
CA PRO A 816 21.82 1.55 -47.57
C PRO A 816 20.42 1.02 -47.25
N LEU A 817 20.28 -0.32 -47.15
CA LEU A 817 19.00 -1.01 -46.89
C LEU A 817 18.44 -0.76 -45.48
N ILE A 818 19.32 -0.37 -44.56
CA ILE A 818 19.02 0.18 -43.25
C ILE A 818 19.68 1.56 -43.27
N LYS A 819 18.98 2.62 -42.86
CA LYS A 819 19.57 3.96 -42.82
C LYS A 819 20.83 3.99 -41.95
N ASP A 820 21.78 4.85 -42.32
CA ASP A 820 23.07 4.98 -41.67
C ASP A 820 23.18 6.38 -41.04
N GLU A 821 22.45 6.55 -39.93
CA GLU A 821 22.25 7.81 -39.21
C GLU A 821 23.30 7.92 -38.08
N ILE A 822 24.27 8.83 -38.24
CA ILE A 822 25.44 8.99 -37.37
C ILE A 822 25.59 10.46 -36.95
N TRP A 823 25.94 10.70 -35.68
CA TRP A 823 26.35 12.03 -35.19
C TRP A 823 27.86 12.17 -35.38
N VAL A 824 28.29 13.24 -36.04
CA VAL A 824 29.68 13.48 -36.47
C VAL A 824 30.11 14.89 -36.04
N PRO A 825 31.22 15.04 -35.28
CA PRO A 825 31.73 16.34 -34.86
C PRO A 825 31.97 17.30 -36.04
N TYR A 826 31.73 18.60 -35.84
CA TYR A 826 31.98 19.63 -36.87
C TYR A 826 33.39 19.56 -37.49
N GLU A 827 34.40 19.16 -36.71
CA GLU A 827 35.77 19.00 -37.16
C GLU A 827 35.93 17.93 -38.26
N GLN A 828 35.07 16.90 -38.25
CA GLN A 828 35.07 15.79 -39.19
C GLN A 828 34.19 16.06 -40.43
N VAL A 829 33.47 17.19 -40.48
CA VAL A 829 32.65 17.61 -41.64
C VAL A 829 33.51 18.42 -42.62
N LEU A 830 33.97 17.78 -43.69
CA LEU A 830 34.93 18.33 -44.66
C LEU A 830 34.38 19.56 -45.41
N CYS A 831 33.17 19.45 -45.96
CA CYS A 831 32.47 20.58 -46.59
C CYS A 831 30.99 20.29 -46.87
N ARG A 832 30.23 21.34 -47.19
CA ARG A 832 28.94 21.23 -47.88
C ARG A 832 29.17 20.79 -49.33
N ILE A 833 28.17 20.11 -49.90
CA ILE A 833 28.14 19.69 -51.30
C ILE A 833 26.75 19.98 -51.86
N ASP A 834 26.62 20.02 -53.19
CA ASP A 834 25.31 20.07 -53.83
C ASP A 834 24.59 18.71 -53.73
N ALA A 835 23.26 18.70 -53.86
CA ALA A 835 22.48 17.47 -53.82
C ALA A 835 22.91 16.50 -54.95
N PRO A 836 23.27 15.24 -54.65
CA PRO A 836 23.84 14.33 -55.64
C PRO A 836 22.78 13.93 -56.69
N MET A 837 23.15 13.97 -57.96
CA MET A 837 22.24 13.78 -59.08
C MET A 837 21.71 12.34 -59.14
N PRO A 838 20.39 12.10 -59.26
CA PRO A 838 19.83 10.77 -59.38
C PRO A 838 20.14 10.16 -60.76
N LEU A 839 21.04 9.16 -60.79
CA LEU A 839 21.41 8.40 -61.99
C LEU A 839 20.44 7.23 -62.25
N SER A 840 19.73 6.77 -61.23
CA SER A 840 18.67 5.75 -61.31
C SER A 840 17.81 5.77 -60.04
N LYS A 841 16.71 5.00 -60.00
CA LYS A 841 15.82 4.86 -58.82
C LYS A 841 16.50 4.41 -57.52
N ARG A 842 17.78 4.00 -57.56
CA ARG A 842 18.59 3.54 -56.42
C ARG A 842 20.06 3.99 -56.46
N LEU A 843 20.45 4.85 -57.40
CA LEU A 843 21.83 5.29 -57.60
C LEU A 843 21.89 6.79 -57.84
N PHE A 844 22.84 7.44 -57.18
CA PHE A 844 23.09 8.86 -57.24
C PHE A 844 24.57 9.09 -57.57
N GLY A 845 24.94 10.28 -58.04
CA GLY A 845 26.33 10.61 -58.34
C GLY A 845 26.66 12.08 -58.11
N ILE A 846 27.95 12.35 -57.88
CA ILE A 846 28.53 13.70 -57.79
C ILE A 846 29.47 13.94 -58.97
N THR A 847 29.83 15.20 -59.25
CA THR A 847 30.81 15.48 -60.32
C THR A 847 32.21 15.03 -59.92
N ASN A 848 33.07 14.77 -60.92
CA ASN A 848 34.47 14.41 -60.66
C ASN A 848 35.23 15.56 -59.97
N GLU A 849 34.84 16.80 -60.24
CA GLU A 849 35.40 18.01 -59.61
C GLU A 849 35.02 18.12 -58.13
N GLN A 850 33.73 17.87 -57.79
CA GLN A 850 33.28 17.77 -56.41
C GLN A 850 34.02 16.64 -55.67
N ALA A 851 34.11 15.45 -56.27
CA ALA A 851 34.82 14.31 -55.68
C ALA A 851 36.32 14.56 -55.44
N ALA A 852 36.98 15.25 -56.37
CA ALA A 852 38.37 15.68 -56.23
C ALA A 852 38.53 16.67 -55.07
N SER A 853 37.68 17.70 -55.00
CA SER A 853 37.73 18.71 -53.92
C SER A 853 37.46 18.12 -52.53
N ILE A 854 36.56 17.14 -52.41
CA ILE A 854 36.33 16.43 -51.14
C ILE A 854 37.55 15.58 -50.77
N THR A 855 38.15 14.89 -51.74
CA THR A 855 39.34 14.04 -51.51
C THR A 855 40.56 14.88 -51.10
N GLU A 856 40.76 16.05 -51.71
CA GLU A 856 41.79 17.02 -51.32
C GLU A 856 41.61 17.49 -49.87
N LYS A 857 40.37 17.84 -49.48
CA LYS A 857 40.03 18.21 -48.09
C LYS A 857 40.25 17.06 -47.10
N HIS A 858 39.96 15.81 -47.49
CA HIS A 858 40.25 14.62 -46.68
C HIS A 858 41.75 14.43 -46.44
N LEU A 859 42.58 14.64 -47.47
CA LEU A 859 44.04 14.60 -47.34
C LEU A 859 44.56 15.71 -46.42
N LEU A 860 44.04 16.94 -46.53
CA LEU A 860 44.38 18.05 -45.64
C LEU A 860 43.95 17.80 -44.18
N PHE A 861 42.77 17.21 -43.98
CA PHE A 861 42.28 16.79 -42.66
C PHE A 861 43.20 15.75 -42.02
N ASN A 862 43.55 14.68 -42.75
CA ASN A 862 44.44 13.63 -42.25
C ASN A 862 45.86 14.13 -41.95
N ASN A 863 46.42 14.99 -42.79
CA ASN A 863 47.73 15.62 -42.56
C ASN A 863 47.73 16.52 -41.31
N THR A 864 46.61 17.18 -41.01
CA THR A 864 46.45 17.99 -39.80
C THR A 864 46.35 17.09 -38.57
N ARG A 865 45.51 16.04 -38.64
CA ARG A 865 45.33 15.05 -37.57
C ARG A 865 46.62 14.32 -37.20
N GLN A 866 47.48 13.99 -38.18
CA GLN A 866 48.80 13.40 -37.89
C GLN A 866 49.71 14.35 -37.11
N ARG A 867 49.82 15.63 -37.54
CA ARG A 867 50.59 16.64 -36.79
C ARG A 867 50.04 16.91 -35.38
N SER A 868 48.74 16.74 -35.17
CA SER A 868 48.11 16.81 -33.84
C SER A 868 48.35 15.58 -32.95
N MET A 869 49.08 14.56 -33.42
CA MET A 869 49.48 13.38 -32.64
C MET A 869 51.01 13.24 -32.50
N GLU A 870 51.77 14.18 -33.07
CA GLU A 870 53.24 14.32 -32.92
C GLU A 870 53.64 15.45 -31.95
N ILE A 871 52.66 16.04 -31.25
CA ILE A 871 52.77 17.12 -30.25
C ILE A 871 52.09 16.66 -28.95
#